data_AF-A0A7V4YYU4-F1
#
_entry.id   AF-A0A7V4YYU4-F1
#
_cell.length_a   1.000
_cell.length_b   1.000
_cell.length_c   1.000
_cell.angle_alpha   90.00
_cell.angle_beta   90.00
_cell.angle_gamma   90.00
#
_symmetry.space_group_name_H-M   'P 1'
#
loop_
_entity.id
_entity.type
_entity.pdbx_description
1 polymer ?
#
loop_
_entity_poly.entity_id
_entity_poly.type
_entity_poly.pdbx_seq_one_letter_code
_entity_poly.pdbx_strand_id
1 'polypeptide(L)'
;MYFFPMMYRFALLSALCLCTFALSAQNKPEKMTGLLWQISGNGAPKPGYLYGTMHVSEKLVFNLSDSFFIALRDVDMVALETDHDEWQQFTEDINSDDEGMMNLYRPGYGGRRNYQNLYNEAFRFQAPETELLGAILSSKPMMTNEFLYRSNTYRQEYEEDTYLDLFIFQAGRKLGKKVIGLETIEGSYEAAMRAQIPDDEEDKKNTRQYRGYFDANKMEEAYRNQDLTLLDSLNKLASPGKNFQRWMLDERNIVMANRIDSILRSGTALFSAVGAAHLPGEMGVILLLRQKGYTVRPVRFNATPDKKDKEQIDKIRYPVTLSRQWSVDSMWSADAPGKFYPTANYKGFEQHLSADMNNGVFYAVYRMNTYGWWTGQTPDYIADRLDSLIYEKIPGKIQERKRLVAPFPGHEITTRTRRGDIQRYKIFVTPFEVVMFTTGGNGDYALGAEAEQFMNSIRFSEKLLKVNPTPTVLQPEHGGFKVTFPASLLFDATNDKKADHYLAATVNPADSAWYVLYRTDYHDWGFIEEDTFELNIIGEKIAEQFTKKTPTLRLLSDSPYPTQDVSFRSDRDSAYYFVRLIVDGPHYYMLGVRNKTGETPTRFFESFSIVPMQYPEGWKATKDTTLEFEVTALPAAPRNRQAYLDRLKKIFEESMRKRNRAYYEEADEDPYDWSKNGARVLKSPLTGEEVSIRSSEFRITSAPPTRDSFELEIKNELTREKKMALRESRWETRDSMLIGHFLLEDTNSTRGIRSKVVVAGKRMYTLSATVNLKAPESEFVRSVFSSFVPTDSITGPVRFGEQSNTAFLKNIYSTDTVQRNAALSELRKFWSSRYKPEDFSALKAAVEHPSFGKLKFSDRYDILNGIGRTKSPAALPWLRDFYRNNPDSVRYQALALQGLSNLRTKESFRTMLDLWRERPVFMRDSRSQMFYNLRDTLELTAQLFPDLLEFADVEANREEVLDLLSLLVKKGLVKPKVYAHLKPGLMRETTWYLSQIQVQEEEKRSAKKNNNDYRNYDYYGYSGGNAEVIIERNFNLLAPFFKKDKAVQALVERAIRYGDKSTQLLAYSFYLQNGIPVAPEKLKTFSENDETRYALFEQLARLKKLRPYASWFSDTVALARSYVIERGKNRGVDSIRFVSQHKTVLYNKPATLYFFDVKREDDADWGLASVIMPKDFGYLTKDDPKENDNEYDMPYPNYRSGGYGGYNNYGGYGMGPAVQIMMELTGKEKEDYIRKRIGEIRFANRERYVSESNYYDGY
;
A
#
# COMPACT_ATOMS: atom_id res chain seq x y z
N MET A 1 16.08 -46.05 -83.36
CA MET A 1 17.14 -45.22 -82.72
C MET A 1 16.42 -44.10 -81.98
N TYR A 2 16.78 -43.74 -80.74
CA TYR A 2 16.09 -42.81 -79.80
C TYR A 2 15.19 -43.40 -78.68
N PHE A 3 15.59 -44.48 -78.01
CA PHE A 3 14.95 -44.85 -76.72
C PHE A 3 15.91 -45.25 -75.58
N PHE A 4 17.23 -45.12 -75.77
CA PHE A 4 18.22 -45.50 -74.75
C PHE A 4 18.71 -44.39 -73.78
N PRO A 5 18.63 -43.07 -74.04
CA PRO A 5 19.14 -42.06 -73.09
C PRO A 5 18.12 -41.61 -72.01
N MET A 6 16.85 -42.02 -72.11
CA MET A 6 15.78 -41.57 -71.20
C MET A 6 15.65 -42.43 -69.93
N MET A 7 15.92 -43.74 -70.01
CA MET A 7 15.88 -44.64 -68.85
C MET A 7 17.03 -44.40 -67.85
N TYR A 8 18.23 -44.06 -68.32
CA TYR A 8 19.36 -43.75 -67.42
C TYR A 8 19.19 -42.42 -66.67
N ARG A 9 18.55 -41.42 -67.28
CA ARG A 9 18.24 -40.14 -66.61
C ARG A 9 17.11 -40.28 -65.59
N PHE A 10 16.12 -41.13 -65.83
CA PHE A 10 15.06 -41.42 -64.87
C PHE A 10 15.56 -42.24 -63.67
N ALA A 11 16.48 -43.19 -63.87
CA ALA A 11 17.08 -43.98 -62.80
C ALA A 11 17.98 -43.11 -61.89
N LEU A 12 18.78 -42.20 -62.47
CA LEU A 12 19.62 -41.26 -61.71
C LEU A 12 18.82 -40.19 -60.95
N LEU A 13 17.72 -39.66 -61.52
CA LEU A 13 16.81 -38.75 -60.79
C LEU A 13 16.06 -39.48 -59.67
N SER A 14 15.65 -40.73 -59.89
CA SER A 14 14.96 -41.53 -58.86
C SER A 14 15.90 -41.89 -57.71
N ALA A 15 17.18 -42.20 -57.99
CA ALA A 15 18.19 -42.44 -56.96
C ALA A 15 18.58 -41.17 -56.18
N LEU A 16 18.65 -40.00 -56.82
CA LEU A 16 18.85 -38.71 -56.13
C LEU A 16 17.63 -38.30 -55.29
N CYS A 17 16.41 -38.54 -55.76
CA CYS A 17 15.19 -38.31 -54.99
C CYS A 17 15.09 -39.27 -53.80
N LEU A 18 15.42 -40.56 -53.96
CA LEU A 18 15.41 -41.52 -52.84
C LEU A 18 16.51 -41.22 -51.80
N CYS A 19 17.66 -40.67 -52.19
CA CYS A 19 18.67 -40.21 -51.24
C CYS A 19 18.25 -38.93 -50.48
N THR A 20 17.50 -38.02 -51.11
CA THR A 20 17.00 -36.79 -50.44
C THR A 20 15.79 -37.07 -49.53
N PHE A 21 14.96 -38.07 -49.84
CA PHE A 21 13.91 -38.56 -48.93
C PHE A 21 14.47 -39.38 -47.75
N ALA A 22 15.56 -40.14 -47.93
CA ALA A 22 16.23 -40.84 -46.83
C ALA A 22 16.96 -39.89 -45.85
N LEU A 23 17.51 -38.78 -46.36
CA LEU A 23 18.10 -37.70 -45.54
C LEU A 23 17.05 -36.87 -44.78
N SER A 24 15.83 -36.74 -45.32
CA SER A 24 14.73 -36.00 -44.66
C SER A 24 13.95 -36.85 -43.64
N ALA A 25 14.05 -38.18 -43.70
CA ALA A 25 13.38 -39.10 -42.79
C ALA A 25 14.12 -39.32 -41.45
N GLN A 26 15.35 -38.81 -41.28
CA GLN A 26 16.13 -38.94 -40.05
C GLN A 26 15.90 -37.81 -39.03
N ASN A 27 15.15 -36.76 -39.37
CA ASN A 27 14.89 -35.63 -38.46
C ASN A 27 13.58 -35.78 -37.67
N LYS A 28 13.28 -36.97 -37.12
CA LYS A 28 12.35 -37.04 -35.99
C LYS A 28 13.13 -36.61 -34.74
N PRO A 29 12.65 -35.62 -33.95
CA PRO A 29 13.29 -35.27 -32.70
C PRO A 29 13.50 -36.53 -31.86
N GLU A 30 14.74 -36.78 -31.42
CA GLU A 30 15.06 -37.90 -30.54
C GLU A 30 14.16 -37.79 -29.30
N LYS A 31 13.35 -38.83 -29.02
CA LYS A 31 12.58 -38.87 -27.77
C LYS A 31 13.57 -39.05 -26.62
N MET A 32 13.87 -37.96 -25.92
CA MET A 32 14.82 -37.94 -24.81
C MET A 32 14.18 -38.54 -23.57
N THR A 33 14.67 -39.71 -23.18
CA THR A 33 14.19 -40.47 -22.01
C THR A 33 15.35 -40.76 -21.07
N GLY A 34 15.14 -40.54 -19.79
CA GLY A 34 16.13 -40.74 -18.73
C GLY A 34 16.51 -39.45 -17.99
N LEU A 35 16.67 -39.53 -16.68
CA LEU A 35 17.14 -38.42 -15.85
C LEU A 35 18.67 -38.40 -15.66
N LEU A 36 19.34 -39.55 -15.79
CA LEU A 36 20.80 -39.68 -15.64
C LEU A 36 21.48 -39.91 -17.00
N TRP A 37 22.50 -39.11 -17.28
CA TRP A 37 23.23 -39.12 -18.55
C TRP A 37 24.73 -39.21 -18.31
N GLN A 38 25.43 -40.06 -19.07
CA GLN A 38 26.89 -40.15 -19.04
C GLN A 38 27.49 -39.25 -20.11
N ILE A 39 28.49 -38.45 -19.72
CA ILE A 39 29.28 -37.56 -20.58
C ILE A 39 30.67 -38.19 -20.75
N SER A 40 31.10 -38.44 -21.99
CA SER A 40 32.39 -39.07 -22.28
C SER A 40 33.01 -38.53 -23.58
N GLY A 41 34.30 -38.79 -23.81
CA GLY A 41 35.02 -38.31 -24.99
C GLY A 41 35.55 -36.88 -24.84
N ASN A 42 35.92 -36.24 -25.95
CA ASN A 42 36.47 -34.87 -26.00
C ASN A 42 37.69 -34.62 -25.10
N GLY A 43 38.55 -35.63 -24.92
CA GLY A 43 39.76 -35.54 -24.09
C GLY A 43 39.52 -35.74 -22.59
N ALA A 44 38.29 -36.02 -22.14
CA ALA A 44 38.04 -36.37 -20.75
C ALA A 44 38.58 -37.79 -20.43
N PRO A 45 39.46 -37.95 -19.43
CA PRO A 45 40.08 -39.24 -19.11
C PRO A 45 39.13 -40.22 -18.40
N LYS A 46 38.09 -39.69 -17.75
CA LYS A 46 37.01 -40.43 -17.09
C LYS A 46 35.66 -39.86 -17.51
N PRO A 47 34.59 -40.67 -17.55
CA PRO A 47 33.27 -40.15 -17.82
C PRO A 47 32.78 -39.23 -16.68
N GLY A 48 32.09 -38.17 -17.04
CA GLY A 48 31.24 -37.40 -16.14
C GLY A 48 29.78 -37.85 -16.23
N TYR A 49 28.94 -37.30 -15.37
CA TYR A 49 27.51 -37.59 -15.31
C TYR A 49 26.71 -36.30 -15.17
N LEU A 50 25.54 -36.26 -15.79
CA LEU A 50 24.57 -35.16 -15.73
C LEU A 50 23.22 -35.73 -15.29
N TYR A 51 22.67 -35.17 -14.23
CA TYR A 51 21.43 -35.61 -13.62
C TYR A 51 20.38 -34.49 -13.59
N GLY A 52 19.15 -34.82 -13.97
CA GLY A 52 17.99 -33.92 -13.94
C GLY A 52 17.26 -33.98 -12.61
N THR A 53 17.30 -32.90 -11.82
CA THR A 53 16.60 -32.77 -10.52
C THR A 53 15.23 -32.10 -10.68
N MET A 54 14.43 -32.10 -9.61
CA MET A 54 13.24 -31.26 -9.47
C MET A 54 13.27 -30.67 -8.05
N HIS A 55 13.05 -29.37 -7.93
CA HIS A 55 13.31 -28.57 -6.71
C HIS A 55 12.28 -28.76 -5.60
N VAL A 56 12.03 -30.01 -5.22
CA VAL A 56 10.95 -30.38 -4.33
C VAL A 56 11.37 -31.51 -3.39
N SER A 57 10.57 -31.75 -2.34
CA SER A 57 10.86 -32.74 -1.29
C SER A 57 10.02 -34.02 -1.40
N GLU A 58 9.14 -34.16 -2.39
CA GLU A 58 8.30 -35.35 -2.54
C GLU A 58 9.12 -36.63 -2.71
N LYS A 59 8.67 -37.73 -2.09
CA LYS A 59 9.27 -39.08 -2.23
C LYS A 59 9.47 -39.53 -3.67
N LEU A 60 8.68 -38.98 -4.60
CA LEU A 60 8.81 -39.22 -6.03
C LEU A 60 10.23 -38.95 -6.55
N VAL A 61 10.84 -37.83 -6.16
CA VAL A 61 12.14 -37.41 -6.70
C VAL A 61 13.31 -38.17 -6.09
N PHE A 62 13.07 -38.83 -4.95
CA PHE A 62 14.03 -39.68 -4.24
C PHE A 62 13.99 -41.15 -4.65
N ASN A 63 13.24 -41.50 -5.70
CA ASN A 63 13.30 -42.81 -6.33
C ASN A 63 14.59 -42.98 -7.17
N LEU A 64 15.73 -42.93 -6.49
CA LEU A 64 17.07 -42.93 -7.08
C LEU A 64 17.55 -44.37 -7.34
N SER A 65 18.07 -44.64 -8.54
CA SER A 65 18.59 -45.96 -8.91
C SER A 65 19.99 -46.23 -8.35
N ASP A 66 20.41 -47.50 -8.31
CA ASP A 66 21.79 -47.89 -8.02
C ASP A 66 22.83 -47.13 -8.86
N SER A 67 22.50 -46.92 -10.14
CA SER A 67 23.32 -46.21 -11.12
C SER A 67 23.57 -44.75 -10.74
N PHE A 68 22.61 -44.11 -10.07
CA PHE A 68 22.80 -42.77 -9.52
C PHE A 68 23.90 -42.77 -8.45
N PHE A 69 23.83 -43.71 -7.49
CA PHE A 69 24.81 -43.79 -6.40
C PHE A 69 26.18 -44.25 -6.87
N ILE A 70 26.25 -45.16 -7.85
CA ILE A 70 27.50 -45.56 -8.49
C ILE A 70 28.14 -44.35 -9.19
N ALA A 71 27.38 -43.64 -10.02
CA ALA A 71 27.86 -42.44 -10.71
C ALA A 71 28.33 -41.36 -9.72
N LEU A 72 27.61 -41.14 -8.62
CA LEU A 72 27.98 -40.18 -7.58
C LEU A 72 29.30 -40.55 -6.86
N ARG A 73 29.56 -41.84 -6.65
CA ARG A 73 30.79 -42.34 -5.99
C ARG A 73 32.01 -42.32 -6.91
N ASP A 74 31.81 -42.61 -8.20
CA ASP A 74 32.87 -42.80 -9.20
C ASP A 74 33.49 -41.49 -9.73
N VAL A 75 32.89 -40.34 -9.40
CA VAL A 75 33.39 -39.02 -9.79
C VAL A 75 34.35 -38.41 -8.75
N ASP A 76 35.11 -37.40 -9.16
CA ASP A 76 36.03 -36.66 -8.29
C ASP A 76 35.33 -35.43 -7.66
N MET A 77 34.30 -34.90 -8.32
CA MET A 77 33.63 -33.64 -7.97
C MET A 77 32.11 -33.72 -8.20
N VAL A 78 31.35 -32.99 -7.39
CA VAL A 78 29.90 -32.78 -7.56
C VAL A 78 29.65 -31.31 -7.89
N ALA A 79 28.76 -31.03 -8.84
CA ALA A 79 28.32 -29.67 -9.13
C ALA A 79 26.79 -29.57 -9.18
N LEU A 80 26.27 -28.52 -8.56
CA LEU A 80 24.85 -28.14 -8.58
C LEU A 80 24.69 -26.85 -9.38
N GLU A 81 23.47 -26.38 -9.61
CA GLU A 81 23.25 -25.09 -10.28
C GLU A 81 24.01 -23.97 -9.55
N THR A 82 23.78 -23.82 -8.25
CA THR A 82 24.47 -22.82 -7.41
C THR A 82 25.15 -23.46 -6.22
N ASP A 83 26.16 -22.77 -5.70
CA ASP A 83 26.84 -23.18 -4.47
C ASP A 83 25.96 -22.86 -3.25
N HIS A 84 25.55 -23.91 -2.55
CA HIS A 84 24.66 -23.81 -1.40
C HIS A 84 25.37 -23.16 -0.18
N ASP A 85 26.71 -23.23 -0.09
CA ASP A 85 27.47 -22.58 0.99
C ASP A 85 27.34 -21.04 0.95
N GLU A 86 27.03 -20.45 -0.21
CA GLU A 86 26.90 -18.99 -0.37
C GLU A 86 25.50 -18.44 -0.03
N TRP A 87 24.48 -19.29 0.11
CA TRP A 87 23.07 -18.87 0.14
C TRP A 87 22.72 -17.97 1.33
N GLN A 88 23.23 -18.31 2.53
CA GLN A 88 22.94 -17.54 3.74
C GLN A 88 23.56 -16.13 3.68
N GLN A 89 24.83 -16.03 3.29
CA GLN A 89 25.50 -14.74 3.14
C GLN A 89 24.88 -13.91 2.01
N PHE A 90 24.55 -14.52 0.87
CA PHE A 90 23.86 -13.84 -0.21
C PHE A 90 22.50 -13.28 0.23
N THR A 91 21.73 -14.06 0.98
CA THR A 91 20.43 -13.65 1.51
C THR A 91 20.56 -12.47 2.48
N GLU A 92 21.56 -12.46 3.36
CA GLU A 92 21.83 -11.31 4.22
C GLU A 92 22.25 -10.08 3.39
N ASP A 93 23.17 -10.25 2.44
CA ASP A 93 23.68 -9.16 1.61
C ASP A 93 22.54 -8.42 0.88
N ILE A 94 21.53 -9.13 0.36
CA ILE A 94 20.39 -8.53 -0.36
C ILE A 94 19.26 -8.01 0.55
N ASN A 95 19.20 -8.42 1.81
CA ASN A 95 18.14 -8.08 2.77
C ASN A 95 18.58 -7.14 3.90
N SER A 96 19.86 -6.75 3.95
CA SER A 96 20.52 -6.21 5.14
C SER A 96 20.08 -4.82 5.62
N ASP A 97 19.28 -4.05 4.87
CA ASP A 97 18.93 -2.67 5.22
C ASP A 97 17.51 -2.27 4.81
N ASP A 98 17.09 -1.12 5.33
CA ASP A 98 15.88 -0.38 4.99
C ASP A 98 15.69 -0.10 3.49
N GLU A 99 16.74 -0.16 2.67
CA GLU A 99 16.65 -0.07 1.20
C GLU A 99 16.78 -1.43 0.49
N GLY A 100 16.53 -2.53 1.20
CA GLY A 100 16.51 -3.90 0.65
C GLY A 100 15.47 -4.10 -0.46
N MET A 101 15.39 -5.32 -0.99
CA MET A 101 14.58 -5.69 -2.17
C MET A 101 13.17 -5.06 -2.23
N MET A 102 12.46 -4.93 -1.09
CA MET A 102 11.14 -4.29 -1.04
C MET A 102 11.11 -2.83 -1.52
N ASN A 103 12.19 -2.06 -1.29
CA ASN A 103 12.33 -0.70 -1.81
C ASN A 103 12.73 -0.67 -3.29
N LEU A 104 13.40 -1.71 -3.80
CA LEU A 104 13.61 -1.91 -5.24
C LEU A 104 12.27 -2.15 -5.96
N TYR A 105 11.35 -2.91 -5.36
CA TYR A 105 10.02 -3.18 -5.95
C TYR A 105 9.11 -1.94 -6.04
N ARG A 106 9.32 -0.91 -5.20
CA ARG A 106 8.47 0.29 -5.15
C ARG A 106 9.25 1.55 -4.73
N PRO A 107 10.14 2.09 -5.59
CA PRO A 107 10.94 3.28 -5.27
C PRO A 107 10.11 4.55 -4.99
N GLY A 108 8.82 4.58 -5.36
CA GLY A 108 7.88 5.68 -5.10
C GLY A 108 7.10 5.59 -3.78
N TYR A 109 7.13 4.44 -3.08
CA TYR A 109 6.44 4.26 -1.78
C TYR A 109 7.38 4.36 -0.57
N GLY A 110 8.70 4.42 -0.77
CA GLY A 110 9.69 4.55 0.32
C GLY A 110 9.53 5.82 1.17
N GLY A 111 8.88 6.86 0.64
CA GLY A 111 8.51 8.06 1.40
C GLY A 111 7.19 7.95 2.19
N ARG A 112 6.47 6.82 2.08
CA ARG A 112 5.27 6.49 2.87
C ARG A 112 5.56 5.32 3.83
N ARG A 113 6.79 5.23 4.36
CA ARG A 113 7.10 4.24 5.41
C ARG A 113 6.26 4.52 6.64
N ASN A 114 5.82 3.44 7.28
CA ASN A 114 4.98 3.39 8.48
C ASN A 114 5.18 4.63 9.34
N TYR A 115 4.20 5.54 9.35
CA TYR A 115 4.21 6.67 10.29
C TYR A 115 4.38 6.05 11.67
N GLN A 116 5.58 6.19 12.25
CA GLN A 116 5.80 5.80 13.63
C GLN A 116 4.78 6.60 14.42
N ASN A 117 3.85 5.91 15.07
CA ASN A 117 2.85 6.60 15.85
C ASN A 117 3.54 7.09 17.11
N LEU A 118 4.11 8.30 17.06
CA LEU A 118 4.90 8.91 18.13
C LEU A 118 4.20 8.74 19.49
N TYR A 119 2.88 8.97 19.51
CA TYR A 119 2.09 9.00 20.72
C TYR A 119 1.62 7.61 21.21
N ASN A 120 1.28 6.69 20.31
CA ASN A 120 0.71 5.39 20.69
C ASN A 120 1.71 4.23 20.66
N GLU A 121 2.84 4.38 19.97
CA GLU A 121 3.82 3.31 19.77
C GLU A 121 5.23 3.68 20.27
N ALA A 122 5.73 4.89 20.02
CA ALA A 122 7.15 5.19 20.27
C ALA A 122 7.56 5.15 21.75
N PHE A 123 6.66 5.48 22.68
CA PHE A 123 6.90 5.41 24.14
C PHE A 123 6.11 4.28 24.82
N ARG A 124 5.77 3.23 24.05
CA ARG A 124 5.00 2.08 24.55
C ARG A 124 5.93 0.96 25.00
N PHE A 125 6.11 0.83 26.32
CA PHE A 125 6.96 -0.17 26.95
C PHE A 125 6.10 -1.29 27.53
N GLN A 126 5.47 -2.08 26.67
CA GLN A 126 4.57 -3.14 27.09
C GLN A 126 5.23 -4.51 27.10
N ALA A 127 5.03 -5.23 28.19
CA ALA A 127 5.43 -6.62 28.27
C ALA A 127 4.64 -7.48 27.27
N PRO A 128 5.27 -8.51 26.68
CA PRO A 128 4.63 -9.37 25.70
C PRO A 128 3.42 -10.08 26.30
N GLU A 129 2.35 -10.07 25.52
CA GLU A 129 1.13 -10.82 25.81
C GLU A 129 1.39 -12.33 25.73
N THR A 130 0.47 -13.13 26.28
CA THR A 130 0.62 -14.59 26.32
C THR A 130 0.75 -15.18 24.91
N GLU A 131 0.05 -14.61 23.92
CA GLU A 131 0.15 -15.02 22.52
C GLU A 131 1.57 -14.83 21.96
N LEU A 132 2.17 -13.66 22.16
CA LEU A 132 3.56 -13.40 21.73
C LEU A 132 4.56 -14.29 22.46
N LEU A 133 4.42 -14.47 23.77
CA LEU A 133 5.24 -15.43 24.53
C LEU A 133 5.07 -16.87 24.04
N GLY A 134 3.89 -17.25 23.58
CA GLY A 134 3.66 -18.53 22.94
C GLY A 134 4.31 -18.62 21.56
N ALA A 135 4.27 -17.52 20.79
CA ALA A 135 4.83 -17.45 19.45
C ALA A 135 6.35 -17.71 19.44
N ILE A 136 7.12 -17.14 20.39
CA ILE A 136 8.57 -17.43 20.47
C ILE A 136 8.84 -18.93 20.68
N LEU A 137 8.02 -19.65 21.46
CA LEU A 137 8.17 -21.08 21.70
C LEU A 137 7.76 -21.95 20.49
N SER A 138 6.72 -21.54 19.75
CA SER A 138 6.18 -22.32 18.62
C SER A 138 6.78 -21.95 17.26
N SER A 139 7.50 -20.83 17.18
CA SER A 139 8.01 -20.31 15.91
C SER A 139 9.14 -21.16 15.34
N LYS A 140 8.95 -21.67 14.13
CA LYS A 140 10.04 -22.30 13.37
C LYS A 140 10.96 -21.21 12.80
N PRO A 141 12.26 -21.46 12.64
CA PRO A 141 13.13 -20.46 12.04
C PRO A 141 12.70 -20.19 10.58
N MET A 142 12.40 -18.94 10.24
CA MET A 142 11.64 -18.56 9.04
C MET A 142 12.29 -19.08 7.75
N MET A 143 13.62 -19.04 7.69
CA MET A 143 14.41 -19.45 6.51
C MET A 143 14.86 -20.93 6.54
N THR A 144 14.56 -21.69 7.59
CA THR A 144 14.94 -23.12 7.60
C THR A 144 14.24 -23.93 6.53
N ASN A 145 12.98 -23.62 6.21
CA ASN A 145 12.30 -24.31 5.11
C ASN A 145 13.01 -24.04 3.79
N GLU A 146 13.39 -22.79 3.50
CA GLU A 146 14.06 -22.43 2.26
C GLU A 146 15.46 -23.06 2.12
N PHE A 147 16.22 -23.10 3.22
CA PHE A 147 17.61 -23.59 3.20
C PHE A 147 17.75 -25.10 3.38
N LEU A 148 16.84 -25.76 4.11
CA LEU A 148 17.04 -27.17 4.53
C LEU A 148 15.97 -28.14 4.02
N TYR A 149 14.72 -27.70 3.84
CA TYR A 149 13.61 -28.64 3.73
C TYR A 149 12.82 -28.56 2.42
N ARG A 150 12.45 -27.35 1.97
CA ARG A 150 11.48 -27.07 0.90
C ARG A 150 10.23 -27.97 1.01
N SER A 151 9.72 -28.06 2.23
CA SER A 151 8.58 -28.91 2.60
C SER A 151 7.26 -28.13 2.50
N ASN A 152 6.18 -28.85 2.21
CA ASN A 152 4.83 -28.31 2.24
C ASN A 152 4.08 -28.84 3.47
N THR A 153 3.56 -27.93 4.30
CA THR A 153 2.86 -28.27 5.56
C THR A 153 1.74 -29.29 5.39
N TYR A 154 1.07 -29.33 4.23
CA TYR A 154 -0.04 -30.26 3.97
C TYR A 154 0.41 -31.63 3.44
N ARG A 155 1.65 -31.75 2.96
CA ARG A 155 2.19 -32.97 2.33
C ARG A 155 3.37 -33.57 3.10
N GLN A 156 3.63 -33.09 4.31
CA GLN A 156 4.80 -33.45 5.11
C GLN A 156 5.04 -34.97 5.29
N GLU A 157 3.99 -35.80 5.31
CA GLU A 157 4.09 -37.27 5.45
C GLU A 157 4.48 -37.98 4.13
N TYR A 158 4.34 -37.29 2.99
CA TYR A 158 4.65 -37.77 1.63
C TYR A 158 5.96 -37.19 1.09
N GLU A 159 6.69 -36.46 1.91
CA GLU A 159 7.96 -35.81 1.61
C GLU A 159 9.12 -36.51 2.32
N GLU A 160 10.34 -36.26 1.86
CA GLU A 160 11.60 -36.59 2.53
C GLU A 160 12.06 -35.42 3.41
N ASP A 161 13.09 -35.66 4.22
CA ASP A 161 13.59 -34.67 5.19
C ASP A 161 14.42 -33.53 4.57
N THR A 162 14.59 -33.53 3.24
CA THR A 162 15.28 -32.51 2.46
C THR A 162 14.77 -32.55 1.01
N TYR A 163 15.11 -31.54 0.21
CA TYR A 163 14.93 -31.57 -1.24
C TYR A 163 16.15 -32.19 -1.94
N LEU A 164 15.93 -32.70 -3.16
CA LEU A 164 16.91 -33.54 -3.86
C LEU A 164 18.24 -32.84 -4.14
N ASP A 165 18.22 -31.56 -4.52
CA ASP A 165 19.45 -30.81 -4.80
C ASP A 165 20.34 -30.71 -3.55
N LEU A 166 19.76 -30.43 -2.38
CA LEU A 166 20.49 -30.41 -1.12
C LEU A 166 20.95 -31.80 -0.69
N PHE A 167 20.19 -32.85 -0.97
CA PHE A 167 20.66 -34.23 -0.75
C PHE A 167 21.93 -34.52 -1.57
N ILE A 168 21.97 -34.12 -2.85
CA ILE A 168 23.14 -34.30 -3.72
C ILE A 168 24.34 -33.50 -3.19
N PHE A 169 24.10 -32.27 -2.74
CA PHE A 169 25.10 -31.45 -2.06
C PHE A 169 25.70 -32.19 -0.86
N GLN A 170 24.84 -32.63 0.07
CA GLN A 170 25.22 -33.32 1.30
C GLN A 170 25.94 -34.63 1.01
N ALA A 171 25.44 -35.43 0.07
CA ALA A 171 26.05 -36.69 -0.32
C ALA A 171 27.47 -36.46 -0.89
N GLY A 172 27.66 -35.46 -1.74
CA GLY A 172 28.99 -35.08 -2.24
C GLY A 172 29.95 -34.74 -1.10
N ARG A 173 29.54 -33.88 -0.16
CA ARG A 173 30.35 -33.47 1.00
C ARG A 173 30.68 -34.65 1.91
N LYS A 174 29.68 -35.47 2.26
CA LYS A 174 29.81 -36.65 3.14
C LYS A 174 30.68 -37.76 2.52
N LEU A 175 30.70 -37.86 1.19
CA LEU A 175 31.59 -38.79 0.46
C LEU A 175 32.99 -38.20 0.19
N GLY A 176 33.32 -37.04 0.79
CA GLY A 176 34.63 -36.40 0.66
C GLY A 176 34.91 -35.78 -0.71
N LYS A 177 33.87 -35.54 -1.51
CA LYS A 177 33.99 -34.89 -2.83
C LYS A 177 34.01 -33.37 -2.68
N LYS A 178 34.69 -32.69 -3.60
CA LYS A 178 34.55 -31.24 -3.75
C LYS A 178 33.17 -30.95 -4.35
N VAL A 179 32.44 -30.00 -3.76
CA VAL A 179 31.13 -29.54 -4.26
C VAL A 179 31.25 -28.09 -4.74
N ILE A 180 30.66 -27.76 -5.89
CA ILE A 180 30.70 -26.42 -6.49
C ILE A 180 29.35 -26.03 -7.13
N GLY A 181 29.16 -24.76 -7.46
CA GLY A 181 28.13 -24.28 -8.38
C GLY A 181 28.57 -24.30 -9.85
N LEU A 182 27.63 -24.60 -10.76
CA LEU A 182 27.79 -24.47 -12.21
C LEU A 182 27.58 -23.03 -12.69
N GLU A 183 26.78 -22.27 -11.96
CA GLU A 183 26.57 -20.83 -12.08
C GLU A 183 26.72 -20.13 -10.72
N THR A 184 26.76 -18.80 -10.74
CA THR A 184 26.82 -17.98 -9.51
C THR A 184 25.42 -17.67 -9.03
N ILE A 185 25.21 -17.56 -7.72
CA ILE A 185 23.91 -17.19 -7.15
C ILE A 185 23.43 -15.82 -7.64
N GLU A 186 24.35 -14.87 -7.84
CA GLU A 186 24.05 -13.55 -8.45
C GLU A 186 23.46 -13.70 -9.85
N GLY A 187 24.08 -14.55 -10.68
CA GLY A 187 23.64 -14.81 -12.05
C GLY A 187 22.27 -15.48 -12.12
N SER A 188 22.04 -16.52 -11.29
CA SER A 188 20.75 -17.22 -11.22
C SER A 188 19.62 -16.26 -10.83
N TYR A 189 19.86 -15.41 -9.83
CA TYR A 189 18.86 -14.46 -9.35
C TYR A 189 18.64 -13.30 -10.34
N GLU A 190 19.70 -12.79 -10.98
CA GLU A 190 19.58 -11.79 -12.06
C GLU A 190 18.73 -12.35 -13.22
N ALA A 191 18.97 -13.59 -13.62
CA ALA A 191 18.21 -14.28 -14.65
C ALA A 191 16.73 -14.42 -14.27
N ALA A 192 16.43 -14.79 -13.01
CA ALA A 192 15.07 -14.86 -12.49
C ALA A 192 14.35 -13.50 -12.51
N MET A 193 15.05 -12.39 -12.25
CA MET A 193 14.48 -11.05 -12.38
C MET A 193 14.23 -10.66 -13.85
N ARG A 194 15.17 -10.96 -14.75
CA ARG A 194 15.02 -10.69 -16.19
C ARG A 194 13.90 -11.50 -16.84
N ALA A 195 13.66 -12.72 -16.36
CA ALA A 195 12.55 -13.57 -16.79
C ALA A 195 11.17 -12.95 -16.54
N GLN A 196 11.06 -12.00 -15.60
CA GLN A 196 9.83 -11.26 -15.29
C GLN A 196 9.64 -10.01 -16.15
N ILE A 197 10.58 -9.66 -17.04
CA ILE A 197 10.42 -8.57 -18.00
C ILE A 197 9.40 -9.04 -19.06
N PRO A 198 8.29 -8.31 -19.29
CA PRO A 198 7.35 -8.64 -20.36
C PRO A 198 8.05 -8.73 -21.72
N ASP A 199 7.57 -9.63 -22.57
CA ASP A 199 7.99 -9.73 -23.97
C ASP A 199 7.64 -8.44 -24.74
N ASP A 200 8.33 -8.21 -25.84
CA ASP A 200 8.06 -7.05 -26.71
C ASP A 200 6.73 -7.20 -27.47
N GLU A 201 6.19 -6.08 -27.97
CA GLU A 201 4.76 -5.95 -28.28
C GLU A 201 4.18 -6.86 -29.38
N GLU A 202 5.01 -7.47 -30.22
CA GLU A 202 4.54 -8.34 -31.31
C GLU A 202 3.91 -9.66 -30.81
N ASP A 203 4.13 -10.08 -29.55
CA ASP A 203 3.67 -11.38 -29.02
C ASP A 203 2.45 -11.33 -28.08
N LYS A 204 1.89 -10.13 -27.83
CA LYS A 204 0.83 -9.90 -26.82
C LYS A 204 -0.44 -10.74 -26.98
N LYS A 205 -0.76 -11.20 -28.20
CA LYS A 205 -1.91 -12.06 -28.47
C LYS A 205 -1.79 -13.45 -27.84
N ASN A 206 -0.59 -13.95 -27.57
CA ASN A 206 -0.39 -15.30 -27.02
C ASN A 206 -0.41 -15.34 -25.48
N THR A 207 -0.02 -14.26 -24.80
CA THR A 207 0.17 -14.22 -23.34
C THR A 207 -1.09 -14.40 -22.48
N ARG A 208 -2.29 -14.04 -22.99
CA ARG A 208 -3.55 -14.25 -22.26
C ARG A 208 -4.05 -15.70 -22.29
N GLN A 209 -3.60 -16.52 -23.24
CA GLN A 209 -4.08 -17.90 -23.41
C GLN A 209 -3.37 -18.92 -22.50
N TYR A 210 -2.13 -18.66 -22.07
CA TYR A 210 -1.31 -19.67 -21.35
C TYR A 210 -1.41 -19.64 -19.82
N ARG A 211 -1.93 -18.55 -19.22
CA ARG A 211 -2.07 -18.44 -17.75
C ARG A 211 -3.01 -19.47 -17.10
N GLY A 212 -3.76 -20.24 -17.88
CA GLY A 212 -4.71 -21.27 -17.40
C GLY A 212 -4.23 -22.73 -17.48
N TYR A 213 -3.01 -23.01 -17.97
CA TYR A 213 -2.59 -24.39 -18.32
C TYR A 213 -1.44 -24.97 -17.48
N PHE A 214 -1.02 -24.33 -16.38
CA PHE A 214 -0.02 -24.93 -15.49
C PHE A 214 -0.65 -26.05 -14.64
N ASP A 215 -0.35 -27.30 -14.98
CA ASP A 215 -0.76 -28.48 -14.22
C ASP A 215 0.49 -29.15 -13.63
N ALA A 216 0.75 -28.87 -12.35
CA ALA A 216 1.88 -29.44 -11.62
C ALA A 216 1.88 -30.97 -11.65
N ASN A 217 0.71 -31.62 -11.69
CA ASN A 217 0.62 -33.09 -11.72
C ASN A 217 1.19 -33.66 -13.02
N LYS A 218 1.01 -32.97 -14.16
CA LYS A 218 1.58 -33.40 -15.45
C LYS A 218 3.09 -33.26 -15.49
N MET A 219 3.63 -32.23 -14.83
CA MET A 219 5.08 -32.07 -14.66
C MET A 219 5.65 -33.21 -13.81
N GLU A 220 5.03 -33.51 -12.67
CA GLU A 220 5.40 -34.65 -11.83
C GLU A 220 5.31 -35.99 -12.59
N GLU A 221 4.27 -36.20 -13.39
CA GLU A 221 4.09 -37.40 -14.21
C GLU A 221 5.18 -37.52 -15.28
N ALA A 222 5.49 -36.44 -16.00
CA ALA A 222 6.54 -36.42 -17.00
C ALA A 222 7.93 -36.71 -16.37
N TYR A 223 8.21 -36.15 -15.20
CA TYR A 223 9.42 -36.44 -14.43
C TYR A 223 9.47 -37.90 -13.96
N ARG A 224 8.37 -38.42 -13.41
CA ARG A 224 8.23 -39.84 -12.99
C ARG A 224 8.52 -40.81 -14.13
N ASN A 225 7.99 -40.50 -15.30
CA ASN A 225 8.17 -41.29 -16.51
C ASN A 225 9.52 -41.03 -17.20
N GLN A 226 10.34 -40.12 -16.65
CA GLN A 226 11.62 -39.67 -17.18
C GLN A 226 11.52 -39.19 -18.64
N ASP A 227 10.36 -38.63 -19.02
CA ASP A 227 10.05 -38.16 -20.38
C ASP A 227 10.46 -36.68 -20.50
N LEU A 228 11.75 -36.45 -20.79
CA LEU A 228 12.30 -35.10 -20.93
C LEU A 228 11.67 -34.34 -22.10
N THR A 229 11.22 -35.04 -23.15
CA THR A 229 10.51 -34.42 -24.28
C THR A 229 9.16 -33.86 -23.86
N LEU A 230 8.42 -34.58 -23.01
CA LEU A 230 7.17 -34.08 -22.44
C LEU A 230 7.42 -32.92 -21.46
N LEU A 231 8.46 -33.01 -20.61
CA LEU A 231 8.85 -31.91 -19.71
C LEU A 231 9.20 -30.63 -20.47
N ASP A 232 9.96 -30.70 -21.56
CA ASP A 232 10.25 -29.54 -22.43
C ASP A 232 8.97 -28.92 -22.99
N SER A 233 8.04 -29.76 -23.46
CA SER A 233 6.76 -29.32 -24.01
C SER A 233 5.88 -28.64 -22.96
N LEU A 234 5.80 -29.21 -21.75
CA LEU A 234 5.03 -28.65 -20.64
C LEU A 234 5.67 -27.36 -20.12
N ASN A 235 7.00 -27.26 -20.05
CA ASN A 235 7.70 -26.03 -19.66
C ASN A 235 7.45 -24.90 -20.67
N LYS A 236 7.54 -25.18 -21.97
CA LYS A 236 7.22 -24.19 -23.02
C LYS A 236 5.76 -23.74 -22.95
N LEU A 237 4.84 -24.65 -22.62
CA LEU A 237 3.42 -24.34 -22.42
C LEU A 237 3.17 -23.51 -21.17
N ALA A 238 3.89 -23.80 -20.08
CA ALA A 238 3.82 -23.12 -18.80
C ALA A 238 4.53 -21.76 -18.79
N SER A 239 5.47 -21.56 -19.73
CA SER A 239 6.27 -20.35 -19.82
C SER A 239 5.39 -19.11 -20.08
N PRO A 240 5.46 -18.07 -19.23
CA PRO A 240 4.73 -16.83 -19.44
C PRO A 240 5.12 -16.06 -20.71
N GLY A 241 6.26 -16.38 -21.34
CA GLY A 241 6.80 -15.66 -22.49
C GLY A 241 8.19 -16.11 -22.95
N LYS A 242 8.70 -15.53 -24.04
CA LYS A 242 10.04 -15.78 -24.59
C LYS A 242 11.14 -15.38 -23.63
N ASN A 243 11.00 -14.25 -22.94
CA ASN A 243 11.96 -13.80 -21.93
C ASN A 243 12.08 -14.81 -20.78
N PHE A 244 10.97 -15.41 -20.37
CA PHE A 244 11.02 -16.44 -19.33
C PHE A 244 11.82 -17.66 -19.79
N GLN A 245 11.53 -18.20 -20.98
CA GLN A 245 12.30 -19.32 -21.56
C GLN A 245 13.78 -18.98 -21.69
N ARG A 246 14.09 -17.81 -22.26
CA ARG A 246 15.46 -17.35 -22.50
C ARG A 246 16.26 -17.25 -21.20
N TRP A 247 15.73 -16.54 -20.20
CA TRP A 247 16.49 -16.23 -18.99
C TRP A 247 16.43 -17.37 -17.96
N MET A 248 15.30 -18.08 -17.82
CA MET A 248 15.22 -19.19 -16.87
C MET A 248 15.92 -20.46 -17.35
N LEU A 249 16.05 -20.66 -18.67
CA LEU A 249 16.62 -21.88 -19.25
C LEU A 249 17.80 -21.58 -20.18
N ASP A 250 17.59 -20.94 -21.34
CA ASP A 250 18.58 -20.95 -22.43
C ASP A 250 19.93 -20.31 -22.04
N GLU A 251 19.93 -19.11 -21.45
CA GLU A 251 21.16 -18.40 -21.05
C GLU A 251 21.88 -19.14 -19.90
N ARG A 252 21.11 -19.69 -18.95
CA ARG A 252 21.65 -20.48 -17.83
C ARG A 252 22.25 -21.80 -18.32
N ASN A 253 21.62 -22.46 -19.29
CA ASN A 253 22.12 -23.69 -19.90
C ASN A 253 23.48 -23.50 -20.56
N ILE A 254 23.70 -22.37 -21.25
CA ILE A 254 24.99 -22.02 -21.84
C ILE A 254 26.07 -21.90 -20.76
N VAL A 255 25.77 -21.15 -19.68
CA VAL A 255 26.71 -20.96 -18.56
C VAL A 255 27.08 -22.31 -17.94
N MET A 256 26.07 -23.13 -17.63
CA MET A 256 26.28 -24.45 -17.03
C MET A 256 27.05 -25.41 -17.95
N ALA A 257 26.70 -25.48 -19.24
CA ALA A 257 27.39 -26.34 -20.21
C ALA A 257 28.86 -25.93 -20.41
N ASN A 258 29.15 -24.61 -20.42
CA ASN A 258 30.52 -24.11 -20.47
C ASN A 258 31.31 -24.47 -19.20
N ARG A 259 30.69 -24.40 -18.03
CA ARG A 259 31.32 -24.76 -16.77
C ARG A 259 31.63 -26.27 -16.69
N ILE A 260 30.69 -27.11 -17.12
CA ILE A 260 30.87 -28.56 -17.23
C ILE A 260 32.04 -28.89 -18.17
N ASP A 261 32.07 -28.31 -19.37
CA ASP A 261 33.15 -28.51 -20.35
C ASP A 261 34.52 -28.11 -19.78
N SER A 262 34.61 -26.95 -19.12
CA SER A 262 35.85 -26.50 -18.47
C SER A 262 36.36 -27.48 -17.42
N ILE A 263 35.47 -28.10 -16.63
CA ILE A 263 35.86 -29.04 -15.57
C ILE A 263 36.30 -30.38 -16.18
N LEU A 264 35.54 -30.91 -17.14
CA LEU A 264 35.88 -32.19 -17.78
C LEU A 264 37.21 -32.11 -18.54
N ARG A 265 37.50 -30.98 -19.20
CA ARG A 265 38.80 -30.73 -19.86
C ARG A 265 39.97 -30.65 -18.89
N SER A 266 39.73 -30.29 -17.62
CA SER A 266 40.78 -30.29 -16.58
C SER A 266 41.19 -31.71 -16.14
N GLY A 267 40.49 -32.74 -16.62
CA GLY A 267 40.71 -34.13 -16.23
C GLY A 267 39.90 -34.58 -15.01
N THR A 268 39.02 -33.73 -14.49
CA THR A 268 38.19 -34.01 -13.31
C THR A 268 36.90 -34.71 -13.73
N ALA A 269 36.63 -35.91 -13.21
CA ALA A 269 35.33 -36.56 -13.38
C ALA A 269 34.27 -35.83 -12.55
N LEU A 270 33.15 -35.46 -13.17
CA LEU A 270 32.15 -34.57 -12.59
C LEU A 270 30.78 -35.23 -12.54
N PHE A 271 30.09 -35.17 -11.40
CA PHE A 271 28.65 -35.41 -11.28
C PHE A 271 27.92 -34.07 -11.21
N SER A 272 27.21 -33.69 -12.28
CA SER A 272 26.46 -32.44 -12.39
C SER A 272 24.97 -32.70 -12.15
N ALA A 273 24.32 -31.88 -11.34
CA ALA A 273 22.89 -31.93 -11.08
C ALA A 273 22.27 -30.56 -11.38
N VAL A 274 21.31 -30.55 -12.31
CA VAL A 274 20.57 -29.36 -12.75
C VAL A 274 19.10 -29.73 -12.86
N GLY A 275 18.17 -28.78 -12.75
CA GLY A 275 16.75 -29.03 -12.92
C GLY A 275 16.48 -29.73 -14.25
N ALA A 276 15.60 -30.74 -14.27
CA ALA A 276 15.33 -31.56 -15.45
C ALA A 276 14.86 -30.75 -16.66
N ALA A 277 14.28 -29.56 -16.42
CA ALA A 277 13.94 -28.56 -17.43
C ALA A 277 15.14 -28.05 -18.25
N HIS A 278 16.35 -28.09 -17.70
CA HIS A 278 17.59 -27.64 -18.34
C HIS A 278 18.19 -28.68 -19.30
N LEU A 279 17.75 -29.93 -19.25
CA LEU A 279 18.34 -31.02 -20.04
C LEU A 279 17.90 -31.05 -21.52
N PRO A 280 16.59 -31.00 -21.84
CA PRO A 280 16.10 -31.15 -23.21
C PRO A 280 16.05 -29.82 -23.98
N GLY A 281 15.71 -29.91 -25.28
CA GLY A 281 15.54 -28.76 -26.17
C GLY A 281 16.80 -28.36 -26.91
N GLU A 282 16.67 -27.47 -27.89
CA GLU A 282 17.78 -27.00 -28.76
C GLU A 282 18.91 -26.35 -27.97
N MET A 283 18.53 -25.62 -26.90
CA MET A 283 19.45 -24.98 -25.96
C MET A 283 19.63 -25.80 -24.67
N GLY A 284 19.19 -27.06 -24.65
CA GLY A 284 19.36 -27.96 -23.51
C GLY A 284 20.82 -28.36 -23.30
N VAL A 285 21.23 -28.55 -22.04
CA VAL A 285 22.62 -28.88 -21.66
C VAL A 285 23.13 -30.13 -22.39
N ILE A 286 22.27 -31.13 -22.64
CA ILE A 286 22.64 -32.35 -23.37
C ILE A 286 23.12 -32.02 -24.79
N LEU A 287 22.36 -31.21 -25.54
CA LEU A 287 22.72 -30.86 -26.91
C LEU A 287 23.92 -29.92 -26.96
N LEU A 288 24.01 -28.95 -26.02
CA LEU A 288 25.16 -28.05 -25.93
C LEU A 288 26.47 -28.81 -25.68
N LEU A 289 26.46 -29.84 -24.81
CA LEU A 289 27.63 -30.69 -24.58
C LEU A 289 27.96 -31.57 -25.79
N ARG A 290 26.96 -32.11 -26.50
CA ARG A 290 27.17 -32.83 -27.77
C ARG A 290 27.82 -31.94 -28.83
N GLN A 291 27.36 -30.71 -28.98
CA GLN A 291 27.93 -29.71 -29.89
C GLN A 291 29.38 -29.37 -29.55
N LYS A 292 29.75 -29.41 -28.27
CA LYS A 292 31.14 -29.23 -27.80
C LYS A 292 32.05 -30.44 -28.07
N GLY A 293 31.53 -31.54 -28.61
CA GLY A 293 32.29 -32.74 -28.98
C GLY A 293 32.21 -33.89 -27.98
N TYR A 294 31.39 -33.80 -26.94
CA TYR A 294 31.18 -34.91 -26.00
C TYR A 294 30.15 -35.92 -26.53
N THR A 295 30.36 -37.20 -26.20
CA THR A 295 29.33 -38.22 -26.31
C THR A 295 28.48 -38.19 -25.04
N VAL A 296 27.21 -37.79 -25.18
CA VAL A 296 26.24 -37.72 -24.07
C VAL A 296 25.13 -38.74 -24.31
N ARG A 297 25.07 -39.78 -23.47
CA ARG A 297 24.12 -40.92 -23.62
C ARG A 297 23.30 -41.15 -22.35
N PRO A 298 22.02 -41.55 -22.46
CA PRO A 298 21.21 -41.85 -21.30
C PRO A 298 21.73 -43.13 -20.63
N VAL A 299 21.75 -43.15 -19.31
CA VAL A 299 22.12 -44.32 -18.51
C VAL A 299 20.86 -45.15 -18.27
N ARG A 300 20.77 -46.33 -18.88
CA ARG A 300 19.60 -47.23 -18.79
C ARG A 300 19.90 -48.43 -17.89
N PHE A 301 19.26 -48.54 -16.72
CA PHE A 301 19.36 -49.74 -15.87
C PHE A 301 18.08 -50.02 -15.08
N ASN A 302 17.74 -51.31 -14.95
CA ASN A 302 16.52 -51.89 -14.38
C ASN A 302 16.79 -52.59 -13.02
N ALA A 303 17.58 -51.99 -12.14
CA ALA A 303 17.68 -52.50 -10.77
C ALA A 303 16.68 -51.78 -9.86
N THR A 304 15.97 -52.54 -9.03
CA THR A 304 15.13 -51.98 -7.97
C THR A 304 15.96 -51.08 -7.06
N PRO A 305 15.44 -49.90 -6.64
CA PRO A 305 16.16 -49.00 -5.74
C PRO A 305 16.60 -49.73 -4.48
N ASP A 306 17.90 -49.86 -4.22
CA ASP A 306 18.38 -50.32 -2.91
C ASP A 306 18.42 -49.11 -1.96
N LYS A 307 17.39 -49.00 -1.10
CA LYS A 307 17.29 -47.93 -0.09
C LYS A 307 18.52 -47.83 0.82
N LYS A 308 19.34 -48.89 0.90
CA LYS A 308 20.54 -48.94 1.73
C LYS A 308 21.57 -47.87 1.38
N ASP A 309 21.73 -47.49 0.12
CA ASP A 309 22.78 -46.53 -0.27
C ASP A 309 22.50 -45.12 0.26
N LYS A 310 21.26 -44.64 0.09
CA LYS A 310 20.80 -43.37 0.70
C LYS A 310 20.93 -43.43 2.22
N GLU A 311 20.41 -44.47 2.84
CA GLU A 311 20.44 -44.63 4.30
C GLU A 311 21.88 -44.68 4.87
N GLN A 312 22.83 -45.25 4.14
CA GLN A 312 24.24 -45.24 4.51
C GLN A 312 24.84 -43.84 4.45
N ILE A 313 24.56 -43.08 3.38
CA ILE A 313 25.03 -41.70 3.23
C ILE A 313 24.41 -40.80 4.31
N ASP A 314 23.10 -40.94 4.56
CA ASP A 314 22.39 -40.14 5.58
C ASP A 314 22.99 -40.33 6.98
N LYS A 315 23.51 -41.52 7.29
CA LYS A 315 24.20 -41.84 8.56
C LYS A 315 25.59 -41.20 8.69
N ILE A 316 26.22 -40.79 7.58
CA ILE A 316 27.52 -40.10 7.65
C ILE A 316 27.30 -38.67 8.16
N ARG A 317 28.08 -38.28 9.18
CA ARG A 317 28.13 -36.90 9.67
C ARG A 317 29.30 -36.17 9.03
N TYR A 318 29.03 -35.02 8.44
CA TYR A 318 30.07 -34.14 7.96
C TYR A 318 30.67 -33.35 9.15
N PRO A 319 31.98 -33.40 9.38
CA PRO A 319 32.59 -32.70 10.50
C PRO A 319 32.51 -31.19 10.28
N VAL A 320 32.02 -30.46 11.28
CA VAL A 320 31.95 -29.00 11.28
C VAL A 320 32.80 -28.43 12.42
N THR A 321 33.43 -27.28 12.16
CA THR A 321 34.15 -26.55 13.21
C THR A 321 33.25 -25.46 13.75
N LEU A 322 32.90 -25.55 15.02
CA LEU A 322 32.14 -24.51 15.69
C LEU A 322 33.09 -23.39 16.14
N SER A 323 32.68 -22.14 15.91
CA SER A 323 33.41 -20.94 16.32
C SER A 323 32.50 -20.01 17.12
N ARG A 324 33.10 -19.29 18.07
CA ARG A 324 32.38 -18.32 18.91
C ARG A 324 31.79 -17.22 18.05
N GLN A 325 30.48 -17.03 18.17
CA GLN A 325 29.73 -15.92 17.58
C GLN A 325 29.18 -15.03 18.70
N TRP A 326 28.98 -13.75 18.39
CA TRP A 326 28.42 -12.75 19.32
C TRP A 326 27.17 -12.12 18.73
N SER A 327 26.23 -11.73 19.59
CA SER A 327 25.18 -10.79 19.17
C SER A 327 25.77 -9.45 18.77
N VAL A 328 25.05 -8.70 17.93
CA VAL A 328 25.49 -7.37 17.45
C VAL A 328 25.79 -6.42 18.60
N ASP A 329 24.97 -6.46 19.65
CA ASP A 329 25.12 -5.68 20.89
C ASP A 329 26.09 -6.30 21.91
N SER A 330 26.74 -7.41 21.57
CA SER A 330 27.65 -8.18 22.45
C SER A 330 27.02 -8.67 23.77
N MET A 331 25.69 -8.71 23.88
CA MET A 331 24.96 -9.17 25.07
C MET A 331 25.12 -10.68 25.33
N TRP A 332 25.20 -11.48 24.26
CA TRP A 332 25.41 -12.93 24.37
C TRP A 332 26.41 -13.45 23.33
N SER A 333 26.94 -14.64 23.59
CA SER A 333 27.77 -15.40 22.64
C SER A 333 27.45 -16.89 22.68
N ALA A 334 27.61 -17.56 21.54
CA ALA A 334 27.46 -19.02 21.40
C ALA A 334 28.32 -19.55 20.25
N ASP A 335 28.74 -20.80 20.33
CA ASP A 335 29.53 -21.48 19.32
C ASP A 335 28.63 -22.06 18.22
N ALA A 336 28.86 -21.71 16.96
CA ALA A 336 28.06 -22.19 15.82
C ALA A 336 28.97 -22.53 14.63
N PRO A 337 28.52 -23.38 13.68
CA PRO A 337 29.30 -23.75 12.50
C PRO A 337 29.50 -22.57 11.52
N GLY A 338 28.68 -21.52 11.64
CA GLY A 338 28.82 -20.29 10.88
C GLY A 338 28.24 -19.09 11.64
N LYS A 339 28.20 -17.94 10.97
CA LYS A 339 27.57 -16.72 11.48
C LYS A 339 26.08 -16.95 11.76
N PHE A 340 25.53 -16.23 12.74
CA PHE A 340 24.10 -16.07 12.95
C PHE A 340 23.56 -14.94 12.06
N TYR A 341 22.82 -15.31 11.02
CA TYR A 341 22.21 -14.39 10.06
C TYR A 341 20.85 -13.90 10.57
N PRO A 342 20.56 -12.59 10.57
CA PRO A 342 19.21 -12.11 10.93
C PRO A 342 18.20 -12.56 9.87
N THR A 343 17.14 -13.24 10.28
CA THR A 343 16.11 -13.76 9.38
C THR A 343 14.72 -13.19 9.64
N ALA A 344 14.47 -12.63 10.83
CA ALA A 344 13.25 -11.88 11.10
C ALA A 344 13.50 -10.80 12.15
N ASN A 345 12.88 -9.62 11.97
CA ASN A 345 12.79 -8.57 12.98
C ASN A 345 11.39 -7.94 12.92
N TYR A 346 10.63 -8.02 14.02
CA TYR A 346 9.29 -7.46 14.12
C TYR A 346 8.94 -7.06 15.55
N LYS A 347 8.69 -5.76 15.79
CA LYS A 347 8.15 -5.21 17.06
C LYS A 347 8.80 -5.78 18.33
N GLY A 348 10.14 -5.79 18.37
CA GLY A 348 10.91 -6.29 19.51
C GLY A 348 11.07 -7.82 19.57
N PHE A 349 10.66 -8.56 18.53
CA PHE A 349 11.02 -9.95 18.30
C PHE A 349 12.09 -10.02 17.20
N GLU A 350 13.20 -10.70 17.49
CA GLU A 350 14.27 -10.94 16.53
C GLU A 350 14.54 -12.45 16.42
N GLN A 351 14.92 -12.87 15.21
CA GLN A 351 15.35 -14.22 14.92
C GLN A 351 16.64 -14.21 14.12
N HIS A 352 17.59 -15.02 14.58
CA HIS A 352 18.85 -15.26 13.90
C HIS A 352 19.04 -16.75 13.64
N LEU A 353 19.59 -17.10 12.48
CA LEU A 353 19.74 -18.47 11.99
C LEU A 353 21.17 -18.73 11.51
N SER A 354 21.70 -19.89 11.85
CA SER A 354 22.89 -20.49 11.25
C SER A 354 22.51 -21.91 10.80
N ALA A 355 22.34 -22.10 9.50
CA ALA A 355 22.02 -23.40 8.92
C ALA A 355 23.31 -24.15 8.55
N ASP A 356 23.47 -25.36 9.08
CA ASP A 356 24.47 -26.33 8.62
C ASP A 356 23.86 -27.17 7.50
N MET A 357 24.04 -26.67 6.27
CA MET A 357 23.53 -27.31 5.06
C MET A 357 24.21 -28.66 4.77
N ASN A 358 25.40 -28.93 5.32
CA ASN A 358 26.12 -30.20 5.12
C ASN A 358 25.47 -31.36 5.88
N ASN A 359 24.86 -31.07 7.03
CA ASN A 359 24.22 -32.08 7.88
C ASN A 359 22.69 -31.99 7.93
N GLY A 360 22.07 -30.95 7.36
CA GLY A 360 20.62 -30.75 7.42
C GLY A 360 20.16 -30.26 8.80
N VAL A 361 20.97 -29.41 9.43
CA VAL A 361 20.83 -29.01 10.83
C VAL A 361 20.73 -27.50 10.91
N PHE A 362 19.99 -26.98 11.88
CA PHE A 362 19.99 -25.55 12.18
C PHE A 362 20.40 -25.24 13.62
N TYR A 363 20.94 -24.05 13.79
CA TYR A 363 21.17 -23.39 15.06
C TYR A 363 20.49 -22.03 14.97
N ALA A 364 19.60 -21.69 15.91
CA ALA A 364 18.88 -20.43 15.87
C ALA A 364 18.83 -19.75 17.24
N VAL A 365 18.74 -18.44 17.22
CA VAL A 365 18.57 -17.60 18.42
C VAL A 365 17.37 -16.69 18.21
N TYR A 366 16.46 -16.73 19.18
CA TYR A 366 15.27 -15.91 19.21
C TYR A 366 15.39 -14.95 20.38
N ARG A 367 15.00 -13.69 20.15
CA ARG A 367 15.01 -12.64 21.16
C ARG A 367 13.64 -11.99 21.19
N MET A 368 13.17 -11.66 22.39
CA MET A 368 11.90 -10.95 22.57
C MET A 368 12.01 -9.96 23.71
N ASN A 369 11.85 -8.67 23.42
CA ASN A 369 11.80 -7.62 24.41
C ASN A 369 10.65 -7.86 25.39
N THR A 370 10.95 -7.78 26.68
CA THR A 370 9.96 -7.97 27.75
C THR A 370 9.59 -6.66 28.44
N TYR A 371 10.48 -5.66 28.37
CA TYR A 371 10.38 -4.44 29.17
C TYR A 371 10.12 -4.72 30.65
N GLY A 372 10.56 -5.87 31.18
CA GLY A 372 10.31 -6.30 32.55
C GLY A 372 10.85 -5.30 33.58
N TRP A 373 12.05 -4.77 33.30
CA TRP A 373 12.69 -3.69 34.05
C TRP A 373 11.81 -2.42 34.22
N TRP A 374 11.06 -2.04 33.19
CA TRP A 374 10.18 -0.85 33.22
C TRP A 374 8.79 -1.17 33.75
N THR A 375 8.22 -2.29 33.32
CA THR A 375 6.88 -2.67 33.72
C THR A 375 6.85 -3.18 35.16
N GLY A 376 7.98 -3.62 35.72
CA GLY A 376 8.10 -4.23 37.05
C GLY A 376 7.92 -5.74 37.08
N GLN A 377 7.85 -6.39 35.92
CA GLN A 377 7.74 -7.85 35.82
C GLN A 377 9.13 -8.46 35.99
N THR A 378 9.31 -9.33 36.99
CA THR A 378 10.60 -9.97 37.24
C THR A 378 10.90 -11.03 36.19
N PRO A 379 12.18 -11.36 35.96
CA PRO A 379 12.56 -12.49 35.12
C PRO A 379 11.89 -13.80 35.53
N ASP A 380 11.76 -14.08 36.83
CA ASP A 380 11.07 -15.27 37.34
C ASP A 380 9.59 -15.30 36.95
N TYR A 381 8.89 -14.18 37.07
CA TYR A 381 7.47 -14.08 36.68
C TYR A 381 7.26 -14.38 35.20
N ILE A 382 8.12 -13.85 34.34
CA ILE A 382 8.07 -14.11 32.89
C ILE A 382 8.45 -15.58 32.60
N ALA A 383 9.45 -16.13 33.30
CA ALA A 383 9.83 -17.53 33.18
C ALA A 383 8.70 -18.49 33.59
N ASP A 384 7.92 -18.15 34.62
CA ASP A 384 6.74 -18.93 35.04
C ASP A 384 5.59 -18.82 34.04
N ARG A 385 5.39 -17.67 33.40
CA ARG A 385 4.44 -17.56 32.28
C ARG A 385 4.85 -18.45 31.11
N LEU A 386 6.13 -18.45 30.74
CA LEU A 386 6.65 -19.35 29.72
C LEU A 386 6.51 -20.82 30.13
N ASP A 387 6.73 -21.15 31.40
CA ASP A 387 6.51 -22.49 31.97
C ASP A 387 5.12 -23.03 31.61
N SER A 388 4.09 -22.23 31.86
CA SER A 388 2.70 -22.61 31.59
C SER A 388 2.40 -22.87 30.11
N LEU A 389 3.21 -22.30 29.20
CA LEU A 389 3.02 -22.42 27.75
C LEU A 389 3.87 -23.54 27.13
N ILE A 390 4.90 -24.03 27.81
CA ILE A 390 5.85 -25.00 27.24
C ILE A 390 5.16 -26.26 26.75
N TYR A 391 4.21 -26.81 27.52
CA TYR A 391 3.51 -28.04 27.14
C TYR A 391 2.65 -27.86 25.87
N GLU A 392 2.04 -26.70 25.70
CA GLU A 392 1.14 -26.41 24.57
C GLU A 392 1.91 -25.96 23.31
N LYS A 393 2.95 -25.15 23.48
CA LYS A 393 3.56 -24.37 22.40
C LYS A 393 4.87 -24.94 21.86
N ILE A 394 5.59 -25.78 22.61
CA ILE A 394 6.84 -26.36 22.10
C ILE A 394 6.53 -27.49 21.11
N PRO A 395 7.15 -27.52 19.91
CA PRO A 395 6.99 -28.59 18.95
C PRO A 395 7.45 -29.96 19.45
N GLY A 396 6.61 -30.98 19.24
CA GLY A 396 6.94 -32.38 19.49
C GLY A 396 6.70 -32.85 20.93
N LYS A 397 7.03 -34.11 21.19
CA LYS A 397 6.93 -34.72 22.52
C LYS A 397 8.17 -34.38 23.35
N ILE A 398 7.99 -33.71 24.47
CA ILE A 398 9.05 -33.43 25.44
C ILE A 398 9.66 -34.76 25.95
N GLN A 399 10.96 -34.92 25.75
CA GLN A 399 11.76 -36.05 26.24
C GLN A 399 12.41 -35.72 27.59
N GLU A 400 12.97 -34.51 27.69
CA GLU A 400 13.66 -34.01 28.88
C GLU A 400 13.33 -32.54 29.08
N ARG A 401 13.25 -32.13 30.35
CA ARG A 401 13.03 -30.75 30.76
C ARG A 401 13.77 -30.46 32.05
N LYS A 402 14.57 -29.40 32.06
CA LYS A 402 15.32 -28.92 33.22
C LYS A 402 15.08 -27.43 33.44
N ARG A 403 14.70 -27.04 34.67
CA ARG A 403 14.58 -25.62 35.06
C ARG A 403 15.99 -25.04 35.26
N LEU A 404 16.22 -23.85 34.74
CA LEU A 404 17.45 -23.08 34.94
C LEU A 404 17.20 -22.01 36.00
N VAL A 405 18.21 -21.74 36.84
CA VAL A 405 18.19 -20.71 37.89
C VAL A 405 19.30 -19.68 37.69
N ALA A 406 20.48 -20.12 37.24
CA ALA A 406 21.64 -19.27 37.00
C ALA A 406 22.19 -19.46 35.57
N PRO A 407 22.73 -18.41 34.93
CA PRO A 407 22.79 -17.02 35.40
C PRO A 407 21.43 -16.29 35.37
N PHE A 408 20.44 -16.84 34.68
CA PHE A 408 19.07 -16.33 34.60
C PHE A 408 18.05 -17.48 34.68
N PRO A 409 16.82 -17.22 35.17
CA PRO A 409 15.78 -18.24 35.18
C PRO A 409 15.36 -18.62 33.75
N GLY A 410 14.92 -19.86 33.58
CA GLY A 410 14.51 -20.35 32.26
C GLY A 410 14.44 -21.88 32.20
N HIS A 411 14.61 -22.44 31.00
CA HIS A 411 14.45 -23.88 30.76
C HIS A 411 15.43 -24.42 29.72
N GLU A 412 15.91 -25.63 29.95
CA GLU A 412 16.54 -26.48 28.95
C GLU A 412 15.60 -27.64 28.63
N ILE A 413 15.33 -27.86 27.34
CA ILE A 413 14.26 -28.75 26.88
C ILE A 413 14.75 -29.54 25.68
N THR A 414 14.48 -30.84 25.67
CA THR A 414 14.71 -31.73 24.53
C THR A 414 13.38 -32.31 24.10
N THR A 415 13.02 -32.19 22.82
CA THR A 415 11.78 -32.76 22.26
C THR A 415 12.06 -33.67 21.09
N ARG A 416 11.11 -34.57 20.80
CA ARG A 416 11.09 -35.39 19.58
C ARG A 416 9.85 -35.05 18.77
N THR A 417 10.02 -34.59 17.53
CA THR A 417 8.91 -34.23 16.63
C THR A 417 8.15 -35.47 16.18
N ARG A 418 7.00 -35.28 15.50
CA ARG A 418 6.26 -36.41 14.89
C ARG A 418 7.05 -37.12 13.79
N ARG A 419 7.96 -36.42 13.10
CA ARG A 419 8.89 -36.99 12.11
C ARG A 419 10.01 -37.81 12.75
N GLY A 420 10.18 -37.72 14.06
CA GLY A 420 11.23 -38.42 14.79
C GLY A 420 12.48 -37.57 15.05
N ASP A 421 12.51 -36.32 14.61
CA ASP A 421 13.66 -35.42 14.79
C ASP A 421 13.77 -34.89 16.21
N ILE A 422 15.00 -34.78 16.71
CA ILE A 422 15.28 -34.14 17.99
C ILE A 422 15.46 -32.64 17.82
N GLN A 423 14.82 -31.88 18.71
CA GLN A 423 15.09 -30.45 18.89
C GLN A 423 15.48 -30.19 20.34
N ARG A 424 16.44 -29.30 20.54
CA ARG A 424 16.88 -28.84 21.85
C ARG A 424 16.70 -27.33 21.95
N TYR A 425 16.30 -26.88 23.13
CA TYR A 425 16.05 -25.48 23.44
C TYR A 425 16.73 -25.12 24.75
N LYS A 426 17.34 -23.93 24.81
CA LYS A 426 17.82 -23.32 26.04
C LYS A 426 17.30 -21.89 26.09
N ILE A 427 16.30 -21.69 26.96
CA ILE A 427 15.54 -20.46 27.11
C ILE A 427 16.04 -19.75 28.37
N PHE A 428 16.39 -18.49 28.24
CA PHE A 428 16.78 -17.60 29.34
C PHE A 428 15.84 -16.40 29.38
N VAL A 429 15.47 -15.99 30.58
CA VAL A 429 14.74 -14.74 30.79
C VAL A 429 15.65 -13.76 31.50
N THR A 430 16.10 -12.74 30.78
CA THR A 430 16.91 -11.65 31.33
C THR A 430 16.01 -10.52 31.83
N PRO A 431 16.54 -9.47 32.50
CA PRO A 431 15.74 -8.29 32.84
C PRO A 431 15.15 -7.55 31.62
N PHE A 432 15.75 -7.68 30.44
CA PHE A 432 15.39 -6.95 29.21
C PHE A 432 14.57 -7.79 28.24
N GLU A 433 14.96 -9.05 28.04
CA GLU A 433 14.45 -9.90 26.98
C GLU A 433 14.40 -11.39 27.36
N VAL A 434 13.52 -12.13 26.69
CA VAL A 434 13.60 -13.59 26.57
C VAL A 434 14.56 -13.92 25.44
N VAL A 435 15.56 -14.75 25.71
CA VAL A 435 16.51 -15.25 24.71
C VAL A 435 16.41 -16.77 24.64
N MET A 436 16.05 -17.32 23.49
CA MET A 436 15.95 -18.76 23.27
C MET A 436 16.96 -19.20 22.22
N PHE A 437 17.89 -20.05 22.64
CA PHE A 437 18.82 -20.76 21.76
C PHE A 437 18.22 -22.11 21.41
N THR A 438 18.24 -22.50 20.14
CA THR A 438 17.71 -23.80 19.71
C THR A 438 18.56 -24.42 18.62
N THR A 439 18.61 -25.74 18.62
CA THR A 439 19.16 -26.53 17.52
C THR A 439 18.25 -27.71 17.23
N GLY A 440 18.12 -28.04 15.94
CA GLY A 440 17.34 -29.16 15.47
C GLY A 440 17.94 -29.74 14.20
N GLY A 441 17.74 -31.03 13.99
CA GLY A 441 18.23 -31.74 12.81
C GLY A 441 17.64 -33.13 12.72
N ASN A 442 17.87 -33.80 11.59
CA ASN A 442 17.21 -35.05 11.27
C ASN A 442 17.55 -36.17 12.27
N GLY A 443 16.53 -36.90 12.72
CA GLY A 443 16.66 -37.97 13.69
C GLY A 443 17.35 -37.53 14.98
N ASP A 444 18.43 -38.22 15.36
CA ASP A 444 19.13 -38.00 16.63
C ASP A 444 20.33 -37.03 16.54
N TYR A 445 20.47 -36.26 15.45
CA TYR A 445 21.63 -35.36 15.28
C TYR A 445 21.81 -34.40 16.47
N ALA A 446 20.74 -33.79 16.96
CA ALA A 446 20.77 -32.81 18.04
C ALA A 446 21.12 -33.42 19.43
N LEU A 447 21.34 -34.74 19.52
CA LEU A 447 21.94 -35.42 20.67
C LEU A 447 23.48 -35.57 20.53
N GLY A 448 24.05 -35.14 19.42
CA GLY A 448 25.48 -35.24 19.10
C GLY A 448 26.37 -34.21 19.81
N ALA A 449 27.69 -34.36 19.61
CA ALA A 449 28.71 -33.54 20.25
C ALA A 449 28.64 -32.06 19.86
N GLU A 450 28.30 -31.77 18.60
CA GLU A 450 28.19 -30.41 18.06
C GLU A 450 27.03 -29.64 18.72
N ALA A 451 25.87 -30.28 18.86
CA ALA A 451 24.71 -29.72 19.54
C ALA A 451 24.98 -29.52 21.05
N GLU A 452 25.68 -30.46 21.68
CA GLU A 452 26.10 -30.35 23.07
C GLU A 452 27.10 -29.20 23.28
N GLN A 453 28.07 -29.05 22.38
CA GLN A 453 29.00 -27.92 22.39
C GLN A 453 28.26 -26.59 22.25
N PHE A 454 27.34 -26.46 21.29
CA PHE A 454 26.51 -25.27 21.13
C PHE A 454 25.76 -24.93 22.44
N MET A 455 25.03 -25.89 23.01
CA MET A 455 24.25 -25.68 24.25
C MET A 455 25.11 -25.32 25.47
N ASN A 456 26.34 -25.84 25.54
CA ASN A 456 27.28 -25.56 26.63
C ASN A 456 28.14 -24.31 26.41
N SER A 457 28.20 -23.80 25.18
CA SER A 457 28.99 -22.63 24.82
C SER A 457 28.33 -21.29 25.16
N ILE A 458 27.00 -21.27 25.38
CA ILE A 458 26.20 -20.05 25.58
C ILE A 458 26.71 -19.24 26.79
N ARG A 459 27.05 -17.96 26.58
CA ARG A 459 27.49 -17.03 27.63
C ARG A 459 26.78 -15.67 27.47
N PHE A 460 26.53 -15.01 28.59
CA PHE A 460 26.07 -13.62 28.64
C PHE A 460 27.19 -12.69 29.06
N SER A 461 27.13 -11.42 28.63
CA SER A 461 28.08 -10.36 29.00
C SER A 461 28.16 -10.17 30.52
N GLU A 462 29.36 -9.97 31.06
CA GLU A 462 29.57 -9.67 32.48
C GLU A 462 28.81 -8.41 32.92
N LYS A 463 28.66 -7.42 32.02
CA LYS A 463 27.91 -6.19 32.28
C LYS A 463 26.45 -6.48 32.63
N LEU A 464 25.85 -7.51 32.04
CA LEU A 464 24.47 -7.90 32.31
C LEU A 464 24.33 -8.66 33.65
N LEU A 465 25.40 -9.28 34.12
CA LEU A 465 25.41 -10.13 35.32
C LEU A 465 25.71 -9.36 36.61
N LYS A 466 26.50 -8.27 36.54
CA LYS A 466 26.94 -7.52 37.72
C LYS A 466 26.96 -6.01 37.48
N VAL A 467 26.23 -5.28 38.32
CA VAL A 467 26.25 -3.81 38.35
C VAL A 467 27.31 -3.31 39.31
N ASN A 468 28.15 -2.38 38.86
CA ASN A 468 29.05 -1.60 39.71
C ASN A 468 28.34 -0.30 40.16
N PRO A 469 28.27 0.00 41.47
CA PRO A 469 27.61 1.22 41.99
C PRO A 469 28.33 2.53 41.66
N THR A 470 29.38 2.51 40.84
CA THR A 470 30.10 3.71 40.41
C THR A 470 29.27 4.47 39.37
N PRO A 471 29.02 5.78 39.55
CA PRO A 471 28.33 6.60 38.56
C PRO A 471 29.01 6.55 37.19
N THR A 472 28.22 6.43 36.13
CA THR A 472 28.69 6.32 34.76
C THR A 472 28.16 7.47 33.93
N VAL A 473 29.06 8.24 33.32
CA VAL A 473 28.70 9.29 32.37
C VAL A 473 28.52 8.65 31.00
N LEU A 474 27.32 8.77 30.43
CA LEU A 474 27.00 8.35 29.08
C LEU A 474 26.99 9.57 28.15
N GLN A 475 27.74 9.47 27.07
CA GLN A 475 27.74 10.42 25.96
C GLN A 475 28.03 9.63 24.68
N PRO A 476 27.14 9.65 23.67
CA PRO A 476 27.42 9.01 22.39
C PRO A 476 28.67 9.60 21.71
N GLU A 477 29.33 8.79 20.89
CA GLU A 477 30.58 9.14 20.22
C GLU A 477 30.44 10.40 19.34
N HIS A 478 29.27 10.57 18.73
CA HIS A 478 28.96 11.67 17.80
C HIS A 478 28.13 12.81 18.43
N GLY A 479 28.09 12.90 19.75
CA GLY A 479 27.38 13.95 20.48
C GLY A 479 25.88 13.68 20.68
N GLY A 480 25.05 14.72 20.63
CA GLY A 480 23.61 14.66 20.86
C GLY A 480 23.21 14.88 22.31
N PHE A 481 23.67 14.05 23.25
CA PHE A 481 23.38 14.25 24.67
C PHE A 481 24.50 13.76 25.59
N LYS A 482 24.42 14.18 26.85
CA LYS A 482 25.23 13.69 27.96
C LYS A 482 24.32 13.49 29.18
N VAL A 483 24.49 12.39 29.90
CA VAL A 483 23.74 12.08 31.13
C VAL A 483 24.60 11.27 32.09
N THR A 484 24.41 11.44 33.40
CA THR A 484 25.14 10.65 34.42
C THR A 484 24.21 9.66 35.09
N PHE A 485 24.43 8.37 34.85
CA PHE A 485 23.74 7.28 35.54
C PHE A 485 24.36 7.02 36.93
N PRO A 486 23.58 6.57 37.91
CA PRO A 486 24.07 6.35 39.28
C PRO A 486 24.93 5.09 39.43
N ALA A 487 24.98 4.23 38.42
CA ALA A 487 25.72 2.97 38.42
C ALA A 487 26.18 2.63 36.99
N SER A 488 26.98 1.57 36.83
CA SER A 488 27.37 1.05 35.52
C SER A 488 26.15 0.61 34.70
N LEU A 489 26.17 0.90 33.39
CA LEU A 489 25.10 0.51 32.48
C LEU A 489 25.00 -1.01 32.33
N LEU A 490 23.77 -1.53 32.46
CA LEU A 490 23.43 -2.92 32.16
C LEU A 490 23.20 -3.12 30.66
N PHE A 491 22.68 -2.09 30.00
CA PHE A 491 22.38 -2.06 28.58
C PHE A 491 22.73 -0.67 28.01
N ASP A 492 23.32 -0.63 26.82
CA ASP A 492 23.65 0.59 26.09
C ASP A 492 23.69 0.30 24.58
N ALA A 493 22.68 0.78 23.87
CA ALA A 493 22.57 0.74 22.41
C ALA A 493 22.79 2.12 21.77
N THR A 494 23.29 3.11 22.51
CA THR A 494 23.32 4.51 22.05
C THR A 494 24.38 4.80 20.96
N ASN A 495 25.31 3.88 20.74
CA ASN A 495 26.27 3.92 19.62
C ASN A 495 26.05 2.79 18.61
N ASP A 496 24.98 1.99 18.74
CA ASP A 496 24.66 0.94 17.78
C ASP A 496 23.99 1.57 16.55
N LYS A 497 24.70 1.52 15.41
CA LYS A 497 24.23 2.06 14.13
C LYS A 497 23.00 1.32 13.58
N LYS A 498 22.69 0.13 14.10
CA LYS A 498 21.55 -0.70 13.69
C LYS A 498 20.40 -0.65 14.69
N ALA A 499 20.55 0.02 15.83
CA ALA A 499 19.47 0.12 16.80
C ALA A 499 18.36 1.05 16.28
N ASP A 500 17.11 0.58 16.34
CA ASP A 500 15.94 1.39 15.98
C ASP A 500 15.77 2.60 16.91
N HIS A 501 16.18 2.45 18.16
CA HIS A 501 16.07 3.45 19.21
C HIS A 501 17.29 3.43 20.12
N TYR A 502 17.61 4.59 20.69
CA TYR A 502 18.65 4.71 21.68
C TYR A 502 18.06 4.27 23.01
N LEU A 503 18.65 3.24 23.61
CA LEU A 503 18.26 2.76 24.93
C LEU A 503 19.51 2.55 25.76
N ALA A 504 19.54 3.16 26.95
CA ALA A 504 20.53 2.88 27.97
C ALA A 504 19.83 2.73 29.31
N ALA A 505 20.18 1.70 30.07
CA ALA A 505 19.50 1.39 31.32
C ALA A 505 20.43 0.78 32.37
N THR A 506 20.12 1.06 33.63
CA THR A 506 20.76 0.41 34.79
C THR A 506 19.78 0.30 35.95
N VAL A 507 20.15 -0.50 36.95
CA VAL A 507 19.51 -0.56 38.25
C VAL A 507 20.51 -0.11 39.30
N ASN A 508 20.12 0.81 40.18
CA ASN A 508 20.96 1.21 41.29
C ASN A 508 20.91 0.13 42.39
N PRO A 509 22.02 -0.53 42.74
CA PRO A 509 22.01 -1.60 43.73
C PRO A 509 21.67 -1.13 45.16
N ALA A 510 21.79 0.17 45.46
CA ALA A 510 21.51 0.72 46.78
C ALA A 510 20.01 0.78 47.12
N ASP A 511 19.17 1.07 46.12
CA ASP A 511 17.72 1.31 46.29
C ASP A 511 16.84 0.45 45.36
N SER A 512 17.46 -0.37 44.49
CA SER A 512 16.81 -1.16 43.46
C SER A 512 15.97 -0.34 42.46
N ALA A 513 16.23 0.96 42.34
CA ALA A 513 15.57 1.82 41.38
C ALA A 513 16.14 1.63 39.98
N TRP A 514 15.27 1.57 38.98
CA TRP A 514 15.65 1.51 37.57
C TRP A 514 15.79 2.92 37.00
N TYR A 515 16.87 3.15 36.27
CA TYR A 515 17.17 4.39 35.56
C TYR A 515 17.29 4.06 34.08
N VAL A 516 16.58 4.81 33.24
CA VAL A 516 16.59 4.64 31.78
C VAL A 516 16.75 5.97 31.08
N LEU A 517 17.50 5.95 29.99
CA LEU A 517 17.44 6.92 28.92
C LEU A 517 16.91 6.19 27.68
N TYR A 518 15.86 6.74 27.09
CA TYR A 518 15.34 6.33 25.80
C TYR A 518 15.33 7.54 24.87
N ARG A 519 15.77 7.37 23.63
CA ARG A 519 15.58 8.36 22.57
C ARG A 519 15.02 7.69 21.32
N THR A 520 14.04 8.38 20.73
CA THR A 520 13.49 8.07 19.42
C THR A 520 13.57 9.31 18.53
N ASP A 521 13.70 9.10 17.23
CA ASP A 521 13.75 10.17 16.23
C ASP A 521 12.47 10.16 15.42
N TYR A 522 11.81 11.32 15.32
CA TYR A 522 10.55 11.47 14.60
C TYR A 522 10.60 12.67 13.66
N HIS A 523 10.40 12.39 12.37
CA HIS A 523 10.45 13.37 11.29
C HIS A 523 9.06 13.52 10.66
N ASP A 524 8.41 14.66 10.87
CA ASP A 524 7.22 15.08 10.11
C ASP A 524 7.59 16.28 9.24
N TRP A 525 7.57 16.06 7.92
CA TRP A 525 7.90 17.06 6.91
C TRP A 525 6.69 17.86 6.42
N GLY A 526 5.50 17.59 6.93
CA GLY A 526 4.28 18.28 6.54
C GLY A 526 3.54 18.95 7.69
N PHE A 527 3.87 18.67 8.95
CA PHE A 527 3.21 19.29 10.10
C PHE A 527 4.13 19.28 11.33
N ILE A 528 3.98 20.26 12.22
CA ILE A 528 4.64 20.32 13.53
C ILE A 528 3.56 20.68 14.55
N GLU A 529 3.54 19.97 15.67
CA GLU A 529 2.58 20.18 16.77
C GLU A 529 3.11 21.18 17.81
N GLU A 530 2.22 21.82 18.58
CA GLU A 530 2.61 22.62 19.74
C GLU A 530 3.40 21.77 20.75
N ASP A 531 4.55 22.27 21.21
CA ASP A 531 5.45 21.48 22.05
C ASP A 531 4.81 21.09 23.39
N THR A 532 4.09 22.02 24.05
CA THR A 532 3.41 21.73 25.32
C THR A 532 2.34 20.67 25.15
N PHE A 533 1.59 20.73 24.04
CA PHE A 533 0.60 19.73 23.72
C PHE A 533 1.24 18.37 23.51
N GLU A 534 2.25 18.30 22.63
CA GLU A 534 2.93 17.06 22.28
C GLU A 534 3.54 16.38 23.52
N LEU A 535 4.21 17.15 24.38
CA LEU A 535 4.74 16.68 25.67
C LEU A 535 3.64 16.14 26.58
N ASN A 536 2.52 16.85 26.73
CA ASN A 536 1.38 16.40 27.55
C ASN A 536 0.85 15.04 27.07
N ILE A 537 0.64 14.88 25.76
CA ILE A 537 0.13 13.63 25.20
C ILE A 537 1.09 12.47 25.43
N ILE A 538 2.37 12.68 25.17
CA ILE A 538 3.38 11.65 25.40
C ILE A 538 3.40 11.26 26.89
N GLY A 539 3.38 12.25 27.80
CA GLY A 539 3.35 12.02 29.25
C GLY A 539 2.10 11.26 29.71
N GLU A 540 0.92 11.63 29.22
CA GLU A 540 -0.34 10.93 29.49
C GLU A 540 -0.30 9.50 28.96
N LYS A 541 0.14 9.28 27.71
CA LYS A 541 0.23 7.96 27.09
C LYS A 541 1.23 7.02 27.78
N ILE A 542 2.32 7.57 28.32
CA ILE A 542 3.24 6.82 29.18
C ILE A 542 2.51 6.39 30.47
N ALA A 543 1.82 7.31 31.13
CA ALA A 543 1.12 7.03 32.40
C ALA A 543 -0.06 6.06 32.25
N GLU A 544 -0.85 6.18 31.16
CA GLU A 544 -2.01 5.33 30.85
C GLU A 544 -1.66 3.84 30.77
N GLN A 545 -0.40 3.50 30.50
CA GLN A 545 0.09 2.12 30.49
C GLN A 545 0.15 1.50 31.90
N PHE A 546 0.18 2.31 32.96
CA PHE A 546 0.45 1.87 34.33
C PHE A 546 -0.59 2.31 35.36
N THR A 547 -1.38 3.34 35.07
CA THR A 547 -2.43 3.83 35.97
C THR A 547 -3.61 4.40 35.21
N LYS A 548 -4.81 4.28 35.80
CA LYS A 548 -6.02 4.99 35.34
C LYS A 548 -6.13 6.41 35.92
N LYS A 549 -5.25 6.78 36.85
CA LYS A 549 -5.23 8.12 37.46
C LYS A 549 -4.47 9.08 36.55
N THR A 550 -4.91 10.34 36.52
CA THR A 550 -4.21 11.39 35.79
C THR A 550 -2.80 11.57 36.38
N PRO A 551 -1.74 11.57 35.55
CA PRO A 551 -0.39 11.85 36.01
C PRO A 551 -0.25 13.30 36.46
N THR A 552 0.76 13.58 37.28
CA THR A 552 1.19 14.96 37.54
C THR A 552 2.13 15.39 36.43
N LEU A 553 1.80 16.49 35.76
CA LEU A 553 2.56 17.07 34.66
C LEU A 553 3.11 18.44 35.10
N ARG A 554 4.42 18.67 34.95
CA ARG A 554 5.07 19.94 35.26
C ARG A 554 5.99 20.37 34.12
N LEU A 555 5.58 21.39 33.38
CA LEU A 555 6.43 22.01 32.35
C LEU A 555 7.61 22.75 33.02
N LEU A 556 8.80 22.64 32.43
CA LEU A 556 10.01 23.33 32.90
C LEU A 556 10.31 24.51 31.96
N SER A 557 9.69 25.65 32.23
CA SER A 557 9.78 26.84 31.38
C SER A 557 11.19 27.45 31.29
N ASP A 558 12.04 27.22 32.29
CA ASP A 558 13.42 27.72 32.31
C ASP A 558 14.39 26.84 31.49
N SER A 559 13.91 25.72 30.94
CA SER A 559 14.72 24.86 30.08
C SER A 559 14.93 25.50 28.70
N PRO A 560 16.15 25.42 28.12
CA PRO A 560 16.40 25.89 26.76
C PRO A 560 15.63 25.10 25.69
N TYR A 561 15.15 23.90 26.04
CA TYR A 561 14.39 22.99 25.18
C TYR A 561 13.00 22.73 25.79
N PRO A 562 11.96 22.48 24.98
CA PRO A 562 10.67 22.02 25.51
C PRO A 562 10.86 20.80 26.40
N THR A 563 10.53 20.96 27.69
CA THR A 563 10.83 19.97 28.71
C THR A 563 9.67 19.84 29.68
N GLN A 564 9.30 18.60 30.01
CA GLN A 564 8.23 18.33 30.96
C GLN A 564 8.62 17.18 31.91
N ASP A 565 8.40 17.40 33.21
CA ASP A 565 8.41 16.35 34.22
C ASP A 565 7.01 15.71 34.31
N VAL A 566 6.97 14.39 34.32
CA VAL A 566 5.78 13.56 34.46
C VAL A 566 5.99 12.64 35.65
N SER A 567 5.02 12.56 36.56
CA SER A 567 5.08 11.62 37.67
C SER A 567 3.73 10.98 37.96
N PHE A 568 3.77 9.69 38.29
CA PHE A 568 2.60 8.91 38.62
C PHE A 568 2.97 7.69 39.45
N ARG A 569 1.95 7.02 40.00
CA ARG A 569 2.11 5.79 40.78
C ARG A 569 1.37 4.66 40.07
N SER A 570 2.03 3.53 39.84
CA SER A 570 1.41 2.39 39.16
C SER A 570 0.29 1.79 40.01
N ASP A 571 -0.84 1.48 39.37
CA ASP A 571 -1.95 0.77 40.00
C ASP A 571 -1.61 -0.70 40.28
N ARG A 572 -0.61 -1.26 39.57
CA ARG A 572 -0.28 -2.68 39.61
C ARG A 572 0.58 -3.07 40.81
N ASP A 573 1.64 -2.30 41.08
CA ASP A 573 2.63 -2.63 42.10
C ASP A 573 3.02 -1.46 43.00
N SER A 574 2.27 -0.34 42.90
CA SER A 574 2.50 0.86 43.69
C SER A 574 3.87 1.53 43.49
N ALA A 575 4.66 1.15 42.48
CA ALA A 575 5.92 1.83 42.18
C ALA A 575 5.67 3.26 41.71
N TYR A 576 6.60 4.15 42.05
CA TYR A 576 6.62 5.53 41.57
C TYR A 576 7.40 5.60 40.27
N TYR A 577 6.83 6.31 39.31
CA TYR A 577 7.46 6.63 38.04
C TYR A 577 7.71 8.12 37.99
N PHE A 578 8.94 8.49 37.66
CA PHE A 578 9.36 9.84 37.36
C PHE A 578 9.94 9.85 35.96
N VAL A 579 9.42 10.71 35.09
CA VAL A 579 9.84 10.81 33.70
C VAL A 579 10.13 12.27 33.39
N ARG A 580 11.24 12.55 32.70
CA ARG A 580 11.51 13.84 32.07
C ARG A 580 11.55 13.65 30.56
N LEU A 581 10.64 14.34 29.89
CA LEU A 581 10.53 14.39 28.43
C LEU A 581 11.20 15.66 27.91
N ILE A 582 11.99 15.53 26.85
CA ILE A 582 12.72 16.65 26.23
C ILE A 582 12.62 16.50 24.71
N VAL A 583 12.35 17.60 24.00
CA VAL A 583 12.26 17.64 22.54
C VAL A 583 13.34 18.57 21.98
N ASP A 584 14.10 18.09 21.00
CA ASP A 584 15.11 18.86 20.26
C ASP A 584 15.03 18.58 18.76
N GLY A 585 14.35 19.45 18.01
CA GLY A 585 14.10 19.21 16.59
C GLY A 585 13.37 17.89 16.37
N PRO A 586 13.94 16.92 15.63
CA PRO A 586 13.36 15.59 15.45
C PRO A 586 13.67 14.61 16.61
N HIS A 587 14.49 14.99 17.59
CA HIS A 587 14.96 14.08 18.66
C HIS A 587 14.08 14.19 19.90
N TYR A 588 13.55 13.04 20.35
CA TYR A 588 12.73 12.95 21.55
C TYR A 588 13.43 12.11 22.60
N TYR A 589 13.69 12.71 23.75
CA TYR A 589 14.35 12.06 24.87
C TYR A 589 13.36 11.79 26.01
N MET A 590 13.48 10.62 26.59
CA MET A 590 12.83 10.22 27.83
C MET A 590 13.89 9.78 28.84
N LEU A 591 14.03 10.53 29.93
CA LEU A 591 14.71 10.07 31.13
C LEU A 591 13.66 9.48 32.06
N GLY A 592 13.76 8.20 32.37
CA GLY A 592 12.80 7.49 33.21
C GLY A 592 13.44 6.94 34.47
N VAL A 593 12.73 7.05 35.59
CA VAL A 593 13.10 6.39 36.84
C VAL A 593 11.89 5.69 37.43
N ARG A 594 12.08 4.42 37.80
CA ARG A 594 11.08 3.62 38.51
C ARG A 594 11.65 3.21 39.86
N ASN A 595 11.02 3.65 40.94
CA ASN A 595 11.47 3.36 42.31
C ASN A 595 10.31 3.07 43.28
N LYS A 596 10.62 2.70 44.52
CA LYS A 596 9.64 2.44 45.57
C LYS A 596 9.51 3.58 46.60
N THR A 597 10.45 4.52 46.62
CA THR A 597 10.62 5.48 47.72
C THR A 597 9.90 6.82 47.50
N GLY A 598 9.32 7.07 46.32
CA GLY A 598 8.57 8.31 46.05
C GLY A 598 9.42 9.58 46.01
N GLU A 599 10.72 9.47 46.26
CA GLU A 599 11.69 10.55 46.13
C GLU A 599 11.99 10.82 44.66
N THR A 600 11.91 12.09 44.26
CA THR A 600 12.22 12.52 42.90
C THR A 600 13.74 12.46 42.66
N PRO A 601 14.20 11.82 41.58
CA PRO A 601 15.63 11.60 41.30
C PRO A 601 16.27 12.84 40.64
N THR A 602 16.27 13.97 41.34
CA THR A 602 16.66 15.28 40.79
C THR A 602 18.06 15.28 40.16
N ARG A 603 19.04 14.64 40.82
CA ARG A 603 20.43 14.56 40.31
C ARG A 603 20.54 13.89 38.94
N PHE A 604 19.73 12.86 38.67
CA PHE A 604 19.75 12.18 37.38
C PHE A 604 19.21 13.11 36.28
N PHE A 605 18.07 13.74 36.52
CA PHE A 605 17.45 14.63 35.55
C PHE A 605 18.23 15.93 35.30
N GLU A 606 18.89 16.49 36.32
CA GLU A 606 19.74 17.68 36.19
C GLU A 606 21.09 17.38 35.53
N SER A 607 21.51 16.11 35.51
CA SER A 607 22.74 15.70 34.82
C SER A 607 22.61 15.65 33.29
N PHE A 608 21.37 15.73 32.76
CA PHE A 608 21.12 15.70 31.33
C PHE A 608 21.42 17.04 30.67
N SER A 609 22.17 17.00 29.58
CA SER A 609 22.38 18.14 28.71
C SER A 609 22.49 17.69 27.26
N ILE A 610 21.95 18.49 26.35
CA ILE A 610 22.17 18.31 24.91
C ILE A 610 23.58 18.82 24.58
N VAL A 611 24.33 18.04 23.82
CA VAL A 611 25.68 18.40 23.36
C VAL A 611 25.69 18.49 21.83
N PRO A 612 26.43 19.43 21.23
CA PRO A 612 26.48 19.57 19.78
C PRO A 612 26.84 18.26 19.08
N MET A 613 26.17 17.99 17.95
CA MET A 613 26.49 16.86 17.09
C MET A 613 27.88 17.02 16.48
N GLN A 614 28.61 15.91 16.35
CA GLN A 614 29.93 15.85 15.73
C GLN A 614 29.85 14.96 14.49
N TYR A 615 30.05 15.56 13.32
CA TYR A 615 30.05 14.83 12.06
C TYR A 615 31.47 14.37 11.70
N PRO A 616 31.64 13.13 11.20
CA PRO A 616 32.93 12.65 10.75
C PRO A 616 33.42 13.42 9.51
N GLU A 617 34.73 13.42 9.29
CA GLU A 617 35.31 13.89 8.02
C GLU A 617 34.87 13.01 6.84
N GLY A 618 34.90 13.55 5.61
CA GLY A 618 34.69 12.75 4.39
C GLY A 618 33.32 12.90 3.71
N TRP A 619 32.67 14.05 3.83
CA TRP A 619 31.54 14.44 2.98
C TRP A 619 31.88 14.30 1.50
N LYS A 620 31.02 13.67 0.71
CA LYS A 620 31.25 13.43 -0.72
C LYS A 620 30.02 13.80 -1.53
N ALA A 621 30.29 14.30 -2.75
CA ALA A 621 29.27 14.42 -3.77
C ALA A 621 28.68 13.02 -4.07
N THR A 622 27.38 12.90 -3.89
CA THR A 622 26.58 11.69 -4.08
C THR A 622 25.54 12.01 -5.14
N LYS A 623 25.56 11.24 -6.23
CA LYS A 623 24.67 11.40 -7.38
C LYS A 623 23.60 10.31 -7.36
N ASP A 624 22.33 10.68 -7.29
CA ASP A 624 21.22 9.76 -7.52
C ASP A 624 20.84 9.81 -8.99
N THR A 625 21.11 8.72 -9.71
CA THR A 625 20.84 8.62 -11.16
C THR A 625 19.38 8.29 -11.49
N THR A 626 18.58 7.87 -10.51
CA THR A 626 17.16 7.52 -10.70
C THR A 626 16.29 8.77 -10.59
N LEU A 627 16.50 9.58 -9.54
CA LEU A 627 15.82 10.87 -9.35
C LEU A 627 16.60 12.04 -9.96
N GLU A 628 17.79 11.80 -10.51
CA GLU A 628 18.57 12.75 -11.33
C GLU A 628 19.01 14.01 -10.57
N PHE A 629 19.57 13.83 -9.37
CA PHE A 629 20.14 14.93 -8.57
C PHE A 629 21.52 14.58 -8.00
N GLU A 630 22.25 15.60 -7.55
CA GLU A 630 23.51 15.49 -6.81
C GLU A 630 23.44 16.30 -5.52
N VAL A 631 24.04 15.76 -4.45
CA VAL A 631 24.13 16.38 -3.11
C VAL A 631 25.47 16.04 -2.47
N THR A 632 25.95 16.90 -1.59
CA THR A 632 27.05 16.58 -0.67
C THR A 632 26.48 16.09 0.65
N ALA A 633 26.69 14.81 0.94
CA ALA A 633 26.25 14.15 2.16
C ALA A 633 27.35 13.23 2.70
N LEU A 634 27.20 12.77 3.94
CA LEU A 634 28.05 11.70 4.46
C LEU A 634 27.81 10.43 3.63
N PRO A 635 28.88 9.75 3.16
CA PRO A 635 28.71 8.53 2.38
C PRO A 635 28.03 7.47 3.24
N ALA A 636 27.01 6.82 2.68
CA ALA A 636 26.49 5.58 3.27
C ALA A 636 27.61 4.54 3.35
N ALA A 637 27.56 3.66 4.36
CA ALA A 637 28.49 2.54 4.42
C ALA A 637 28.40 1.73 3.12
N PRO A 638 29.52 1.38 2.47
CA PRO A 638 29.49 0.62 1.23
C PRO A 638 28.78 -0.72 1.48
N ARG A 639 27.73 -1.01 0.70
CA ARG A 639 27.02 -2.28 0.80
C ARG A 639 27.85 -3.41 0.21
N ASN A 640 27.70 -4.58 0.82
CA ASN A 640 28.09 -5.81 0.15
C ASN A 640 27.33 -5.89 -1.18
N ARG A 641 28.04 -6.23 -2.26
CA ARG A 641 27.46 -6.42 -3.60
C ARG A 641 26.73 -5.18 -4.16
N GLN A 642 27.11 -3.95 -3.80
CA GLN A 642 26.45 -2.72 -4.31
C GLN A 642 26.28 -2.69 -5.84
N ALA A 643 27.35 -3.00 -6.59
CA ALA A 643 27.31 -3.00 -8.05
C ALA A 643 26.31 -4.02 -8.63
N TYR A 644 26.03 -5.11 -7.90
CA TYR A 644 25.01 -6.09 -8.26
C TYR A 644 23.60 -5.58 -7.97
N LEU A 645 23.37 -4.99 -6.79
CA LEU A 645 22.10 -4.34 -6.43
C LEU A 645 21.71 -3.25 -7.43
N ASP A 646 22.68 -2.45 -7.89
CA ASP A 646 22.45 -1.42 -8.91
C ASP A 646 22.02 -2.01 -10.27
N ARG A 647 22.53 -3.20 -10.63
CA ARG A 647 22.08 -3.93 -11.84
C ARG A 647 20.65 -4.45 -11.68
N LEU A 648 20.33 -5.05 -10.53
CA LEU A 648 18.98 -5.54 -10.24
C LEU A 648 17.95 -4.41 -10.27
N LYS A 649 18.31 -3.24 -9.73
CA LYS A 649 17.48 -2.03 -9.80
C LYS A 649 17.12 -1.67 -11.24
N LYS A 650 18.11 -1.62 -12.15
CA LYS A 650 17.89 -1.31 -13.57
C LYS A 650 16.98 -2.34 -14.26
N ILE A 651 17.16 -3.62 -13.97
CA ILE A 651 16.30 -4.71 -14.49
C ILE A 651 14.86 -4.54 -14.02
N PHE A 652 14.68 -4.20 -12.74
CA PHE A 652 13.37 -3.95 -12.17
C PHE A 652 12.68 -2.72 -12.79
N GLU A 653 13.40 -1.61 -12.91
CA GLU A 653 12.93 -0.38 -13.56
C GLU A 653 12.49 -0.67 -15.01
N GLU A 654 13.27 -1.46 -15.76
CA GLU A 654 12.89 -1.90 -17.11
C GLU A 654 11.61 -2.75 -17.11
N SER A 655 11.52 -3.74 -16.21
CA SER A 655 10.33 -4.59 -16.07
C SER A 655 9.07 -3.77 -15.75
N MET A 656 9.17 -2.79 -14.84
CA MET A 656 8.06 -1.89 -14.52
C MET A 656 7.68 -1.01 -15.70
N ARG A 657 8.67 -0.44 -16.41
CA ARG A 657 8.42 0.38 -17.60
C ARG A 657 7.68 -0.41 -18.67
N LYS A 658 8.07 -1.65 -18.94
CA LYS A 658 7.39 -2.53 -19.89
C LYS A 658 6.01 -3.00 -19.39
N ARG A 659 5.85 -3.32 -18.10
CA ARG A 659 4.56 -3.71 -17.52
C ARG A 659 3.54 -2.57 -17.52
N ASN A 660 3.95 -1.37 -17.16
CA ASN A 660 3.09 -0.19 -17.23
C ASN A 660 2.69 0.08 -18.69
N ARG A 661 3.65 0.02 -19.62
CA ARG A 661 3.33 0.08 -21.06
C ARG A 661 2.32 -0.98 -21.49
N ALA A 662 2.40 -2.20 -20.94
CA ALA A 662 1.48 -3.29 -21.26
C ALA A 662 0.08 -3.14 -20.64
N TYR A 663 0.00 -2.70 -19.39
CA TYR A 663 -1.27 -2.48 -18.69
C TYR A 663 -2.08 -1.33 -19.31
N TYR A 664 -1.38 -0.28 -19.75
CA TYR A 664 -1.97 0.87 -20.40
C TYR A 664 -2.09 0.71 -21.93
N GLU A 665 -2.01 -0.49 -22.51
CA GLU A 665 -2.01 -0.73 -23.97
C GLU A 665 -3.14 -0.09 -24.81
N GLU A 666 -4.25 0.35 -24.22
CA GLU A 666 -5.21 1.19 -24.95
C GLU A 666 -4.75 2.66 -25.11
N ALA A 667 -3.78 3.12 -24.33
CA ALA A 667 -3.08 4.40 -24.42
C ALA A 667 -1.57 4.14 -24.46
N ASP A 668 -0.96 4.23 -25.65
CA ASP A 668 0.50 4.30 -25.74
C ASP A 668 0.97 5.41 -24.79
N GLU A 669 1.75 5.00 -23.78
CA GLU A 669 2.48 5.83 -22.83
C GLU A 669 1.62 6.41 -21.70
N ASP A 670 1.75 5.81 -20.50
CA ASP A 670 1.54 6.53 -19.24
C ASP A 670 2.40 7.81 -19.30
N PRO A 671 1.78 9.01 -19.29
CA PRO A 671 2.53 10.25 -19.33
C PRO A 671 3.36 10.48 -18.06
N TYR A 672 3.16 9.67 -17.01
CA TYR A 672 3.82 9.80 -15.73
C TYR A 672 4.91 8.74 -15.57
N ASP A 673 6.18 9.17 -15.63
CA ASP A 673 7.30 8.25 -15.39
C ASP A 673 7.45 7.99 -13.87
N TRP A 674 6.79 6.94 -13.38
CA TRP A 674 6.88 6.50 -11.97
C TRP A 674 8.30 6.14 -11.52
N SER A 675 9.23 5.83 -12.43
CA SER A 675 10.63 5.60 -12.06
C SER A 675 11.34 6.89 -11.63
N LYS A 676 10.82 8.02 -12.12
CA LYS A 676 11.37 9.37 -12.02
C LYS A 676 10.64 10.25 -11.00
N ASN A 677 9.46 9.81 -10.53
CA ASN A 677 8.63 10.48 -9.53
C ASN A 677 8.63 9.67 -8.22
N GLY A 678 9.09 10.26 -7.11
CA GLY A 678 9.30 9.53 -5.86
C GLY A 678 10.02 10.35 -4.80
N ALA A 679 10.47 9.70 -3.73
CA ALA A 679 11.24 10.34 -2.67
C ALA A 679 12.52 9.56 -2.33
N ARG A 680 13.54 10.27 -1.87
CA ARG A 680 14.73 9.74 -1.21
C ARG A 680 14.84 10.37 0.16
N VAL A 681 15.18 9.58 1.16
CA VAL A 681 15.47 10.08 2.51
C VAL A 681 16.94 9.88 2.73
N LEU A 682 17.69 10.97 2.85
CA LEU A 682 19.08 10.93 3.27
C LEU A 682 19.08 10.95 4.80
N LYS A 683 19.55 9.87 5.41
CA LYS A 683 19.64 9.72 6.87
C LYS A 683 21.09 9.82 7.30
N SER A 684 21.37 10.59 8.34
CA SER A 684 22.64 10.53 9.05
C SER A 684 22.65 9.28 9.93
N PRO A 685 23.52 8.28 9.67
CA PRO A 685 23.54 7.03 10.45
C PRO A 685 24.05 7.22 11.89
N LEU A 686 24.54 8.43 12.22
CA LEU A 686 25.17 8.74 13.51
C LEU A 686 24.31 9.66 14.37
N THR A 687 23.58 10.57 13.74
CA THR A 687 22.82 11.61 14.45
C THR A 687 21.32 11.41 14.34
N GLY A 688 20.82 10.51 13.48
CA GLY A 688 19.39 10.25 13.33
C GLY A 688 18.61 11.33 12.57
N GLU A 689 19.31 12.35 12.06
CA GLU A 689 18.73 13.42 11.24
C GLU A 689 18.41 12.94 9.83
N GLU A 690 17.33 13.47 9.25
CA GLU A 690 16.84 13.05 7.93
C GLU A 690 16.48 14.25 7.05
N VAL A 691 16.81 14.14 5.76
CA VAL A 691 16.36 15.05 4.71
C VAL A 691 15.61 14.26 3.65
N SER A 692 14.32 14.55 3.48
CA SER A 692 13.53 14.01 2.37
C SER A 692 13.73 14.86 1.13
N ILE A 693 14.01 14.21 0.00
CA ILE A 693 14.11 14.78 -1.34
C ILE A 693 13.04 14.13 -2.19
N ARG A 694 11.95 14.84 -2.45
CA ARG A 694 10.90 14.40 -3.37
C ARG A 694 11.17 14.95 -4.76
N SER A 695 11.07 14.10 -5.77
CA SER A 695 11.07 14.46 -7.18
C SER A 695 9.68 14.23 -7.75
N SER A 696 9.19 15.21 -8.51
CA SER A 696 8.03 15.06 -9.35
C SER A 696 8.24 15.74 -10.69
N GLU A 697 7.46 15.37 -11.68
CA GLU A 697 7.25 16.23 -12.84
C GLU A 697 6.69 17.57 -12.36
N PHE A 698 7.29 18.65 -12.86
CA PHE A 698 6.74 19.98 -12.72
C PHE A 698 5.41 19.98 -13.49
N ARG A 699 4.31 19.87 -12.75
CA ARG A 699 2.96 19.72 -13.30
C ARG A 699 2.67 20.92 -14.20
N ILE A 700 2.56 20.65 -15.50
CA ILE A 700 1.73 21.46 -16.38
C ILE A 700 0.31 20.94 -16.11
N THR A 701 -0.37 21.52 -15.12
CA THR A 701 -1.83 21.42 -15.08
C THR A 701 -2.41 21.89 -16.42
N SER A 702 -3.69 21.65 -16.67
CA SER A 702 -4.38 21.99 -17.93
C SER A 702 -4.25 23.44 -18.44
N ALA A 703 -3.68 24.35 -17.64
CA ALA A 703 -2.92 25.51 -18.11
C ALA A 703 -1.60 25.61 -17.30
N PRO A 704 -0.45 25.95 -17.92
CA PRO A 704 0.75 26.27 -17.15
C PRO A 704 0.44 27.48 -16.25
N PRO A 705 0.59 27.35 -14.92
CA PRO A 705 0.31 28.46 -14.02
C PRO A 705 1.17 29.68 -14.39
N THR A 706 0.66 30.87 -14.08
CA THR A 706 1.56 32.03 -13.94
C THR A 706 2.54 31.73 -12.82
N ARG A 707 3.71 32.37 -12.84
CA ARG A 707 4.67 32.24 -11.74
C ARG A 707 4.02 32.51 -10.40
N ASP A 708 3.26 33.60 -10.28
CA ASP A 708 2.57 33.99 -9.04
C ASP A 708 1.57 32.94 -8.56
N SER A 709 0.75 32.39 -9.46
CA SER A 709 -0.19 31.32 -9.10
C SER A 709 0.51 30.03 -8.66
N PHE A 710 1.64 29.71 -9.29
CA PHE A 710 2.45 28.55 -8.89
C PHE A 710 3.10 28.76 -7.51
N GLU A 711 3.72 29.93 -7.29
CA GLU A 711 4.31 30.25 -5.99
C GLU A 711 3.28 30.24 -4.86
N LEU A 712 2.05 30.69 -5.13
CA LEU A 712 0.93 30.64 -4.19
C LEU A 712 0.45 29.20 -3.94
N GLU A 713 0.36 28.38 -4.99
CA GLU A 713 0.00 26.96 -4.88
C GLU A 713 1.01 26.20 -4.01
N ILE A 714 2.31 26.37 -4.27
CA ILE A 714 3.38 25.76 -3.47
C ILE A 714 3.32 26.24 -2.01
N LYS A 715 3.09 27.53 -1.77
CA LYS A 715 2.90 28.05 -0.41
C LYS A 715 1.71 27.38 0.28
N ASN A 716 0.57 27.24 -0.42
CA ASN A 716 -0.60 26.57 0.13
C ASN A 716 -0.31 25.09 0.38
N GLU A 717 0.31 24.37 -0.55
CA GLU A 717 0.63 22.95 -0.39
C GLU A 717 1.59 22.71 0.79
N LEU A 718 2.70 23.45 0.86
CA LEU A 718 3.69 23.31 1.93
C LEU A 718 3.12 23.67 3.30
N THR A 719 2.27 24.70 3.39
CA THR A 719 1.58 25.06 4.64
C THR A 719 0.41 24.13 4.96
N ARG A 720 0.20 23.05 4.18
CA ARG A 720 -0.95 22.15 4.22
C ARG A 720 -2.29 22.87 4.20
N GLU A 721 -2.47 23.66 3.15
CA GLU A 721 -3.65 24.49 2.92
C GLU A 721 -3.85 25.52 4.04
N LYS A 722 -2.75 26.19 4.44
CA LYS A 722 -2.71 27.30 5.43
C LYS A 722 -2.81 26.89 6.90
N LYS A 723 -2.45 25.64 7.23
CA LYS A 723 -2.44 25.11 8.61
C LYS A 723 -1.16 25.42 9.37
N MET A 724 -0.05 25.65 8.67
CA MET A 724 1.22 26.11 9.27
C MET A 724 1.51 27.57 8.91
N ALA A 725 2.19 28.28 9.81
CA ALA A 725 2.67 29.62 9.56
C ALA A 725 3.96 29.58 8.72
N LEU A 726 4.15 30.63 7.91
CA LEU A 726 5.33 30.79 7.08
C LEU A 726 6.23 31.85 7.71
N ARG A 727 7.32 31.41 8.33
CA ARG A 727 8.31 32.28 8.98
C ARG A 727 9.19 32.98 7.94
N GLU A 728 9.64 32.22 6.95
CA GLU A 728 10.44 32.73 5.84
C GLU A 728 9.92 32.19 4.51
N SER A 729 9.88 33.06 3.50
CA SER A 729 9.61 32.66 2.12
C SER A 729 10.31 33.61 1.17
N ARG A 730 11.19 33.04 0.35
CA ARG A 730 11.87 33.78 -0.71
C ARG A 730 12.00 32.90 -1.95
N TRP A 731 11.89 33.54 -3.10
CA TRP A 731 12.11 32.91 -4.39
C TRP A 731 13.29 33.57 -5.09
N GLU A 732 14.10 32.79 -5.77
CA GLU A 732 15.21 33.26 -6.58
C GLU A 732 15.29 32.51 -7.89
N THR A 733 15.83 33.16 -8.91
CA THR A 733 16.16 32.52 -10.18
C THR A 733 17.67 32.42 -10.29
N ARG A 734 18.19 31.21 -10.46
CA ARG A 734 19.63 30.94 -10.56
C ARG A 734 19.85 29.85 -11.61
N ASP A 735 20.77 30.08 -12.54
CA ASP A 735 21.16 29.09 -13.56
C ASP A 735 19.96 28.51 -14.34
N SER A 736 18.98 29.36 -14.69
CA SER A 736 17.70 28.99 -15.33
C SER A 736 16.72 28.17 -14.49
N MET A 737 17.04 27.91 -13.22
CA MET A 737 16.16 27.27 -12.24
C MET A 737 15.35 28.30 -11.47
N LEU A 738 14.13 27.94 -11.08
CA LEU A 738 13.37 28.66 -10.05
C LEU A 738 13.53 27.94 -8.71
N ILE A 739 14.01 28.65 -7.70
CA ILE A 739 14.29 28.09 -6.38
C ILE A 739 13.46 28.83 -5.33
N GLY A 740 12.63 28.11 -4.60
CA GLY A 740 11.88 28.60 -3.45
C GLY A 740 12.50 28.09 -2.16
N HIS A 741 12.75 29.00 -1.22
CA HIS A 741 13.23 28.67 0.13
C HIS A 741 12.12 29.01 1.12
N PHE A 742 11.82 28.06 2.00
CA PHE A 742 10.76 28.19 2.99
C PHE A 742 11.25 27.73 4.36
N LEU A 743 10.71 28.37 5.40
CA LEU A 743 10.78 27.91 6.77
C LEU A 743 9.37 28.01 7.36
N LEU A 744 8.81 26.85 7.68
CA LEU A 744 7.45 26.71 8.19
C LEU A 744 7.49 26.45 9.70
N GLU A 745 6.51 26.98 10.43
CA GLU A 745 6.42 26.83 11.88
C GLU A 745 4.96 26.71 12.35
N ASP A 746 4.79 26.13 13.54
CA ASP A 746 3.68 26.50 14.44
C ASP A 746 4.24 27.54 15.41
N THR A 747 3.55 28.66 15.60
CA THR A 747 3.99 29.75 16.47
C THR A 747 4.15 29.34 17.94
N ASN A 748 3.57 28.21 18.36
CA ASN A 748 3.70 27.64 19.70
C ASN A 748 4.69 26.46 19.75
N SER A 749 5.47 26.22 18.69
CA SER A 749 6.53 25.22 18.67
C SER A 749 7.90 25.86 18.52
N THR A 750 8.90 25.23 19.12
CA THR A 750 10.33 25.50 18.92
C THR A 750 10.90 24.75 17.73
N ARG A 751 10.12 23.88 17.09
CA ARG A 751 10.49 23.12 15.89
C ARG A 751 9.92 23.80 14.64
N GLY A 752 10.57 23.56 13.51
CA GLY A 752 10.10 24.03 12.21
C GLY A 752 10.40 23.03 11.11
N ILE A 753 9.84 23.29 9.93
CA ILE A 753 10.11 22.53 8.72
C ILE A 753 10.88 23.42 7.76
N ARG A 754 12.13 23.04 7.49
CA ARG A 754 12.94 23.65 6.45
C ARG A 754 12.56 23.03 5.12
N SER A 755 12.17 23.83 4.14
CA SER A 755 11.81 23.34 2.81
C SER A 755 12.48 24.14 1.69
N LYS A 756 12.89 23.43 0.63
CA LYS A 756 13.48 24.01 -0.58
C LYS A 756 12.82 23.38 -1.79
N VAL A 757 12.21 24.20 -2.64
CA VAL A 757 11.62 23.78 -3.91
C VAL A 757 12.54 24.20 -5.04
N VAL A 758 12.95 23.27 -5.89
CA VAL A 758 13.81 23.54 -7.05
C VAL A 758 13.07 23.10 -8.30
N VAL A 759 12.77 24.03 -9.18
CA VAL A 759 12.19 23.77 -10.50
C VAL A 759 13.24 23.97 -11.57
N ALA A 760 13.55 22.90 -12.31
CA ALA A 760 14.53 22.89 -13.39
C ALA A 760 13.94 22.18 -14.61
N GLY A 761 13.79 22.88 -15.73
CA GLY A 761 13.14 22.34 -16.93
C GLY A 761 11.71 21.82 -16.64
N LYS A 762 11.51 20.50 -16.76
CA LYS A 762 10.23 19.81 -16.49
C LYS A 762 10.19 19.12 -15.12
N ARG A 763 11.16 19.36 -14.24
CA ARG A 763 11.27 18.68 -12.95
C ARG A 763 11.11 19.64 -11.80
N MET A 764 10.46 19.16 -10.75
CA MET A 764 10.34 19.83 -9.48
C MET A 764 10.88 18.92 -8.38
N TYR A 765 11.80 19.45 -7.60
CA TYR A 765 12.31 18.81 -6.40
C TYR A 765 11.82 19.56 -5.17
N THR A 766 11.40 18.84 -4.14
CA THR A 766 11.06 19.40 -2.83
C THR A 766 11.91 18.70 -1.78
N LEU A 767 12.83 19.45 -1.19
CA LEU A 767 13.62 19.03 -0.04
C LEU A 767 12.87 19.43 1.24
N SER A 768 12.89 18.59 2.26
CA SER A 768 12.28 18.88 3.56
C SER A 768 13.04 18.23 4.71
N ALA A 769 13.19 18.97 5.81
CA ALA A 769 13.82 18.51 7.04
C ALA A 769 13.18 19.18 8.26
N THR A 770 13.07 18.45 9.37
CA THR A 770 12.63 18.99 10.66
C THR A 770 13.84 19.64 11.35
N VAL A 771 13.68 20.87 11.84
CA VAL A 771 14.76 21.67 12.43
C VAL A 771 14.34 22.26 13.78
N ASN A 772 15.32 22.59 14.63
CA ASN A 772 15.10 23.38 15.84
C ASN A 772 15.25 24.87 15.52
N LEU A 773 14.22 25.68 15.77
CA LEU A 773 14.17 27.11 15.48
C LEU A 773 14.94 27.98 16.49
N LYS A 774 15.35 27.40 17.62
CA LYS A 774 16.14 28.06 18.67
C LYS A 774 17.64 27.77 18.60
N ALA A 775 18.06 26.86 17.72
CA ALA A 775 19.45 26.49 17.51
C ALA A 775 19.87 26.73 16.04
N PRO A 776 21.17 26.91 15.75
CA PRO A 776 21.65 26.89 14.38
C PRO A 776 21.29 25.58 13.66
N GLU A 777 21.00 25.66 12.37
CA GLU A 777 20.82 24.47 11.54
C GLU A 777 22.07 23.59 11.60
N SER A 778 21.86 22.29 11.64
CA SER A 778 22.93 21.31 11.69
C SER A 778 23.75 21.30 10.39
N GLU A 779 25.01 20.88 10.49
CA GLU A 779 25.88 20.79 9.31
C GLU A 779 25.35 19.80 8.27
N PHE A 780 24.68 18.72 8.71
CA PHE A 780 24.03 17.76 7.82
C PHE A 780 22.92 18.36 6.98
N VAL A 781 21.94 19.00 7.63
CA VAL A 781 20.82 19.65 6.92
C VAL A 781 21.37 20.75 6.02
N ARG A 782 22.29 21.59 6.53
CA ARG A 782 22.90 22.68 5.77
C ARG A 782 23.67 22.17 4.54
N SER A 783 24.49 21.12 4.67
CA SER A 783 25.26 20.53 3.57
C SER A 783 24.32 20.05 2.47
N VAL A 784 23.32 19.23 2.80
CA VAL A 784 22.37 18.68 1.82
C VAL A 784 21.59 19.79 1.11
N PHE A 785 21.03 20.76 1.85
CA PHE A 785 20.23 21.84 1.26
C PHE A 785 21.05 22.80 0.38
N SER A 786 22.29 23.12 0.79
CA SER A 786 23.14 24.08 0.06
C SER A 786 23.80 23.47 -1.17
N SER A 787 24.15 22.18 -1.13
CA SER A 787 24.81 21.47 -2.23
C SER A 787 23.85 20.84 -3.24
N PHE A 788 22.55 20.73 -2.93
CA PHE A 788 21.57 20.13 -3.84
C PHE A 788 21.53 20.84 -5.19
N VAL A 789 21.75 20.07 -6.25
CA VAL A 789 21.59 20.47 -7.65
C VAL A 789 20.96 19.34 -8.48
N PRO A 790 20.02 19.64 -9.39
CA PRO A 790 19.63 18.69 -10.44
C PRO A 790 20.83 18.35 -11.32
N THR A 791 20.89 17.14 -11.88
CA THR A 791 21.99 16.76 -12.79
C THR A 791 21.86 17.45 -14.15
N ASP A 792 22.97 17.59 -14.89
CA ASP A 792 23.05 18.27 -16.20
C ASP A 792 22.06 17.76 -17.27
N SER A 793 21.51 16.54 -17.12
CA SER A 793 20.44 16.03 -17.99
C SER A 793 19.10 16.77 -17.84
N ILE A 794 18.94 17.58 -16.78
CA ILE A 794 17.73 18.32 -16.45
C ILE A 794 18.08 19.81 -16.33
N THR A 795 18.40 20.42 -17.46
CA THR A 795 18.67 21.86 -17.54
C THR A 795 17.72 22.53 -18.53
N GLY A 796 17.37 23.78 -18.25
CA GLY A 796 16.54 24.60 -19.12
C GLY A 796 15.64 25.56 -18.34
N PRO A 797 15.22 26.69 -18.95
CA PRO A 797 14.39 27.68 -18.28
C PRO A 797 13.01 27.12 -17.92
N VAL A 798 12.54 27.44 -16.72
CA VAL A 798 11.16 27.17 -16.31
C VAL A 798 10.22 28.02 -17.15
N ARG A 799 9.24 27.39 -17.83
CA ARG A 799 8.28 28.09 -18.68
C ARG A 799 6.95 28.26 -17.95
N PHE A 800 6.66 29.50 -17.55
CA PHE A 800 5.36 29.91 -17.03
C PHE A 800 4.53 30.56 -18.15
N GLY A 801 3.22 30.33 -18.19
CA GLY A 801 2.27 31.10 -19.00
C GLY A 801 2.39 31.06 -20.54
N GLU A 802 3.42 30.45 -21.14
CA GLU A 802 3.65 30.49 -22.59
C GLU A 802 3.96 29.13 -23.21
N GLN A 803 2.91 28.42 -23.62
CA GLN A 803 2.95 27.61 -24.84
C GLN A 803 1.70 27.93 -25.65
N SER A 804 1.86 28.09 -26.97
CA SER A 804 0.72 27.91 -27.87
C SER A 804 0.21 26.48 -27.65
N ASN A 805 -0.97 26.36 -27.05
CA ASN A 805 -1.63 25.10 -26.63
C ASN A 805 -2.01 24.18 -27.80
N THR A 806 -1.48 24.45 -29.00
CA THR A 806 -1.84 23.76 -30.23
C THR A 806 -0.64 23.47 -31.14
N ALA A 807 0.58 23.91 -30.80
CA ALA A 807 1.76 23.66 -31.63
C ALA A 807 2.06 22.17 -31.81
N PHE A 808 1.78 21.37 -30.77
CA PHE A 808 1.93 19.91 -30.81
C PHE A 808 0.96 19.24 -31.81
N LEU A 809 -0.19 19.86 -32.11
CA LEU A 809 -1.20 19.30 -33.05
C LEU A 809 -0.64 19.11 -34.46
N LYS A 810 0.44 19.81 -34.83
CA LYS A 810 1.13 19.59 -36.12
C LYS A 810 1.78 18.21 -36.20
N ASN A 811 2.18 17.66 -35.06
CA ASN A 811 2.96 16.44 -34.97
C ASN A 811 2.13 15.19 -34.59
N ILE A 812 0.84 15.33 -34.24
CA ILE A 812 -0.04 14.17 -33.92
C ILE A 812 -0.22 13.21 -35.11
N TYR A 813 0.13 13.65 -36.32
CA TYR A 813 0.13 12.85 -37.54
C TYR A 813 1.54 12.60 -38.11
N SER A 814 2.59 12.93 -37.36
CA SER A 814 3.97 12.76 -37.84
C SER A 814 4.25 11.30 -38.19
N THR A 815 5.00 11.09 -39.27
CA THR A 815 5.56 9.78 -39.62
C THR A 815 6.71 9.39 -38.68
N ASP A 816 7.32 10.37 -38.01
CA ASP A 816 8.23 10.16 -36.90
C ASP A 816 7.42 9.74 -35.66
N THR A 817 7.62 8.48 -35.25
CA THR A 817 6.89 7.88 -34.13
C THR A 817 7.19 8.57 -32.81
N VAL A 818 8.41 9.07 -32.60
CA VAL A 818 8.80 9.77 -31.36
C VAL A 818 8.08 11.11 -31.27
N GLN A 819 8.07 11.88 -32.35
CA GLN A 819 7.37 13.17 -32.39
C GLN A 819 5.86 13.01 -32.27
N ARG A 820 5.30 11.97 -32.91
CA ARG A 820 3.86 11.67 -32.83
C ARG A 820 3.43 11.30 -31.43
N ASN A 821 4.18 10.42 -30.77
CA ASN A 821 3.85 9.98 -29.42
C ASN A 821 3.97 11.13 -28.42
N ALA A 822 5.02 11.94 -28.52
CA ALA A 822 5.16 13.16 -27.72
C ALA A 822 3.95 14.10 -27.91
N ALA A 823 3.48 14.30 -29.14
CA ALA A 823 2.33 15.14 -29.42
C ALA A 823 0.99 14.59 -28.89
N LEU A 824 0.79 13.27 -28.95
CA LEU A 824 -0.41 12.62 -28.39
C LEU A 824 -0.38 12.58 -26.85
N SER A 825 0.80 12.42 -26.25
CA SER A 825 0.99 12.56 -24.80
C SER A 825 0.60 13.97 -24.34
N GLU A 826 1.04 15.01 -25.07
CA GLU A 826 0.63 16.38 -24.79
C GLU A 826 -0.89 16.54 -24.91
N LEU A 827 -1.54 16.04 -25.97
CA LEU A 827 -3.01 16.09 -26.12
C LEU A 827 -3.78 15.56 -24.89
N ARG A 828 -3.35 14.42 -24.35
CA ARG A 828 -4.04 13.68 -23.27
C ARG A 828 -3.81 14.25 -21.87
N LYS A 829 -2.79 15.08 -21.66
CA LYS A 829 -2.51 15.76 -20.38
C LYS A 829 -3.53 16.87 -20.08
N PHE A 830 -4.29 17.35 -21.07
CA PHE A 830 -5.17 18.51 -20.96
C PHE A 830 -6.65 18.16 -20.68
N TRP A 831 -6.96 17.59 -19.53
CA TRP A 831 -8.37 17.28 -19.18
C TRP A 831 -9.26 18.52 -18.96
N SER A 832 -8.70 19.73 -18.85
CA SER A 832 -9.47 20.99 -18.62
C SER A 832 -8.86 22.28 -19.21
N SER A 833 -8.45 22.28 -20.48
CA SER A 833 -7.80 23.46 -21.08
C SER A 833 -8.72 24.67 -21.27
N ARG A 834 -8.15 25.86 -20.99
CA ARG A 834 -8.63 27.18 -21.45
C ARG A 834 -8.16 27.43 -22.89
N TYR A 835 -8.69 26.66 -23.86
CA TYR A 835 -8.47 26.98 -25.28
C TYR A 835 -8.92 28.41 -25.57
N LYS A 836 -8.14 29.15 -26.37
CA LYS A 836 -8.49 30.52 -26.76
C LYS A 836 -9.23 30.52 -28.11
N PRO A 837 -9.96 31.59 -28.45
CA PRO A 837 -10.62 31.71 -29.75
C PRO A 837 -9.67 31.51 -30.95
N GLU A 838 -8.39 31.89 -30.81
CA GLU A 838 -7.37 31.78 -31.86
C GLU A 838 -6.91 30.33 -32.10
N ASP A 839 -7.07 29.43 -31.11
CA ASP A 839 -6.69 28.01 -31.21
C ASP A 839 -7.62 27.20 -32.13
N PHE A 840 -8.80 27.75 -32.45
CA PHE A 840 -9.80 27.10 -33.29
C PHE A 840 -9.24 26.64 -34.64
N SER A 841 -8.45 27.47 -35.32
CA SER A 841 -7.89 27.13 -36.64
C SER A 841 -6.98 25.91 -36.58
N ALA A 842 -6.19 25.74 -35.50
CA ALA A 842 -5.28 24.62 -35.35
C ALA A 842 -6.02 23.32 -35.00
N LEU A 843 -7.02 23.39 -34.10
CA LEU A 843 -7.87 22.24 -33.78
C LEU A 843 -8.72 21.81 -34.99
N LYS A 844 -9.27 22.77 -35.74
CA LYS A 844 -10.00 22.49 -37.00
C LYS A 844 -9.10 21.77 -38.00
N ALA A 845 -7.90 22.27 -38.22
CA ALA A 845 -6.92 21.63 -39.10
C ALA A 845 -6.56 20.21 -38.65
N ALA A 846 -6.49 19.98 -37.33
CA ALA A 846 -6.25 18.65 -36.77
C ALA A 846 -7.40 17.68 -37.08
N VAL A 847 -8.67 18.11 -36.98
CA VAL A 847 -9.84 17.26 -37.31
C VAL A 847 -9.97 16.99 -38.81
N GLU A 848 -9.71 18.00 -39.64
CA GLU A 848 -9.85 17.90 -41.10
C GLU A 848 -8.68 17.19 -41.79
N HIS A 849 -7.65 16.83 -41.04
CA HIS A 849 -6.52 16.09 -41.58
C HIS A 849 -6.96 14.71 -42.12
N PRO A 850 -6.49 14.27 -43.31
CA PRO A 850 -6.91 13.01 -43.93
C PRO A 850 -6.68 11.76 -43.07
N SER A 851 -5.75 11.84 -42.10
CA SER A 851 -5.45 10.74 -41.17
C SER A 851 -6.16 10.84 -39.82
N PHE A 852 -7.12 11.77 -39.61
CA PHE A 852 -7.86 11.87 -38.35
C PHE A 852 -8.55 10.56 -37.94
N GLY A 853 -9.12 9.84 -38.91
CA GLY A 853 -9.73 8.52 -38.68
C GLY A 853 -8.77 7.43 -38.18
N LYS A 854 -7.45 7.64 -38.33
CA LYS A 854 -6.41 6.71 -37.84
C LYS A 854 -6.09 6.90 -36.35
N LEU A 855 -6.56 7.99 -35.72
CA LEU A 855 -6.37 8.23 -34.29
C LEU A 855 -7.31 7.36 -33.43
N LYS A 856 -6.92 7.09 -32.18
CA LYS A 856 -7.80 6.45 -31.20
C LYS A 856 -9.01 7.33 -30.94
N PHE A 857 -10.13 6.72 -30.55
CA PHE A 857 -11.37 7.51 -30.34
C PHE A 857 -11.22 8.50 -29.18
N SER A 858 -10.46 8.17 -28.14
CA SER A 858 -10.12 9.09 -27.04
C SER A 858 -9.38 10.34 -27.53
N ASP A 859 -8.35 10.16 -28.35
CA ASP A 859 -7.60 11.29 -28.93
C ASP A 859 -8.51 12.17 -29.81
N ARG A 860 -9.36 11.53 -30.62
CA ARG A 860 -10.36 12.24 -31.44
C ARG A 860 -11.38 12.98 -30.58
N TYR A 861 -11.81 12.37 -29.48
CA TYR A 861 -12.70 12.99 -28.50
C TYR A 861 -12.07 14.26 -27.92
N ASP A 862 -10.80 14.22 -27.51
CA ASP A 862 -10.11 15.36 -26.90
C ASP A 862 -9.99 16.55 -27.86
N ILE A 863 -9.64 16.27 -29.13
CA ILE A 863 -9.54 17.31 -30.17
C ILE A 863 -10.93 17.91 -30.47
N LEU A 864 -11.97 17.07 -30.63
CA LEU A 864 -13.33 17.52 -30.93
C LEU A 864 -13.98 18.28 -29.78
N ASN A 865 -13.82 17.81 -28.54
CA ASN A 865 -14.29 18.50 -27.35
C ASN A 865 -13.56 19.85 -27.18
N GLY A 866 -12.28 19.92 -27.58
CA GLY A 866 -11.49 21.15 -27.63
C GLY A 866 -12.11 22.24 -28.50
N ILE A 867 -12.67 21.91 -29.66
CA ILE A 867 -13.32 22.89 -30.55
C ILE A 867 -14.41 23.69 -29.81
N GLY A 868 -15.30 23.01 -29.09
CA GLY A 868 -16.36 23.65 -28.31
C GLY A 868 -15.86 24.45 -27.11
N ARG A 869 -14.64 24.15 -26.61
CA ARG A 869 -14.00 24.85 -25.50
C ARG A 869 -13.20 26.10 -25.93
N THR A 870 -12.90 26.28 -27.22
CA THR A 870 -12.22 27.49 -27.75
C THR A 870 -13.03 28.77 -27.55
N LYS A 871 -14.37 28.65 -27.48
CA LYS A 871 -15.32 29.78 -27.52
C LYS A 871 -15.15 30.69 -28.75
N SER A 872 -14.55 30.19 -29.82
CA SER A 872 -14.41 30.93 -31.08
C SER A 872 -15.78 31.09 -31.76
N PRO A 873 -16.12 32.28 -32.29
CA PRO A 873 -17.34 32.46 -33.08
C PRO A 873 -17.44 31.50 -34.28
N ALA A 874 -16.30 31.09 -34.84
CA ALA A 874 -16.22 30.15 -35.95
C ALA A 874 -16.51 28.68 -35.55
N ALA A 875 -16.47 28.35 -34.26
CA ALA A 875 -16.71 26.99 -33.78
C ALA A 875 -18.18 26.58 -33.94
N LEU A 876 -19.13 27.50 -33.78
CA LEU A 876 -20.56 27.22 -33.93
C LEU A 876 -20.93 26.73 -35.33
N PRO A 877 -20.69 27.49 -36.43
CA PRO A 877 -21.03 27.02 -37.77
C PRO A 877 -20.29 25.72 -38.12
N TRP A 878 -19.04 25.58 -37.67
CA TRP A 878 -18.27 24.37 -37.92
C TRP A 878 -18.82 23.13 -37.19
N LEU A 879 -19.18 23.22 -35.91
CA LEU A 879 -19.76 22.10 -35.16
C LEU A 879 -21.12 21.67 -35.74
N ARG A 880 -21.92 22.64 -36.20
CA ARG A 880 -23.17 22.38 -36.91
C ARG A 880 -22.94 21.62 -38.21
N ASP A 881 -21.99 22.07 -39.01
CA ASP A 881 -21.70 21.43 -40.30
C ASP A 881 -21.03 20.06 -40.08
N PHE A 882 -20.16 19.92 -39.07
CA PHE A 882 -19.56 18.65 -38.66
C PHE A 882 -20.62 17.63 -38.23
N TYR A 883 -21.65 18.04 -37.49
CA TYR A 883 -22.78 17.19 -37.14
C TYR A 883 -23.49 16.64 -38.39
N ARG A 884 -23.79 17.50 -39.36
CA ARG A 884 -24.51 17.13 -40.59
C ARG A 884 -23.68 16.30 -41.56
N ASN A 885 -22.39 16.59 -41.64
CA ASN A 885 -21.44 15.88 -42.53
C ASN A 885 -21.02 14.50 -41.99
N ASN A 886 -21.41 14.14 -40.77
CA ASN A 886 -21.11 12.83 -40.16
C ASN A 886 -22.39 12.05 -39.81
N PRO A 887 -23.30 11.78 -40.79
CA PRO A 887 -24.58 11.15 -40.51
C PRO A 887 -24.44 9.69 -40.03
N ASP A 888 -23.33 9.02 -40.27
CA ASP A 888 -23.17 7.60 -39.94
C ASP A 888 -22.52 7.37 -38.56
N SER A 889 -22.20 8.43 -37.81
CA SER A 889 -21.52 8.35 -36.51
C SER A 889 -22.29 9.07 -35.40
N VAL A 890 -23.11 8.30 -34.67
CA VAL A 890 -23.84 8.75 -33.48
C VAL A 890 -22.89 9.34 -32.42
N ARG A 891 -21.68 8.79 -32.29
CA ARG A 891 -20.66 9.30 -31.35
C ARG A 891 -20.17 10.70 -31.73
N TYR A 892 -19.93 10.97 -33.00
CA TYR A 892 -19.51 12.31 -33.45
C TYR A 892 -20.64 13.32 -33.39
N GLN A 893 -21.86 12.89 -33.71
CA GLN A 893 -23.06 13.70 -33.53
C GLN A 893 -23.26 14.11 -32.07
N ALA A 894 -23.13 13.17 -31.12
CA ALA A 894 -23.18 13.46 -29.69
C ALA A 894 -22.08 14.44 -29.24
N LEU A 895 -20.85 14.30 -29.75
CA LEU A 895 -19.75 15.22 -29.43
C LEU A 895 -19.94 16.61 -30.00
N ALA A 896 -20.51 16.74 -31.19
CA ALA A 896 -20.83 18.04 -31.76
C ALA A 896 -21.89 18.77 -30.91
N LEU A 897 -22.92 18.05 -30.44
CA LEU A 897 -23.95 18.59 -29.55
C LEU A 897 -23.34 19.01 -28.19
N GLN A 898 -22.49 18.17 -27.59
CA GLN A 898 -21.72 18.54 -26.40
C GLN A 898 -20.85 19.77 -26.66
N GLY A 899 -20.15 19.84 -27.79
CA GLY A 899 -19.32 20.97 -28.19
C GLY A 899 -20.11 22.27 -28.33
N LEU A 900 -21.30 22.24 -28.91
CA LEU A 900 -22.21 23.39 -28.99
C LEU A 900 -22.69 23.84 -27.60
N SER A 901 -22.88 22.90 -26.67
CA SER A 901 -23.19 23.22 -25.27
C SER A 901 -22.01 23.86 -24.53
N ASN A 902 -20.76 23.53 -24.88
CA ASN A 902 -19.56 24.12 -24.26
C ASN A 902 -19.38 25.61 -24.62
N LEU A 903 -19.91 26.06 -25.77
CA LEU A 903 -19.81 27.47 -26.22
C LEU A 903 -20.65 28.43 -25.35
N ARG A 904 -21.75 27.94 -24.77
CA ARG A 904 -22.62 28.68 -23.84
C ARG A 904 -23.09 30.04 -24.37
N THR A 905 -23.53 30.08 -25.62
CA THR A 905 -24.18 31.26 -26.21
C THR A 905 -25.63 30.93 -26.57
N LYS A 906 -26.44 31.97 -26.75
CA LYS A 906 -27.84 31.84 -27.17
C LYS A 906 -27.94 31.09 -28.50
N GLU A 907 -27.10 31.47 -29.45
CA GLU A 907 -27.07 30.88 -30.79
C GLU A 907 -26.58 29.43 -30.76
N SER A 908 -25.60 29.09 -29.90
CA SER A 908 -25.07 27.73 -29.82
C SER A 908 -26.07 26.77 -29.20
N PHE A 909 -26.78 27.19 -28.16
CA PHE A 909 -27.83 26.39 -27.51
C PHE A 909 -29.03 26.15 -28.44
N ARG A 910 -29.46 27.17 -29.19
CA ARG A 910 -30.51 27.01 -30.20
C ARG A 910 -30.08 26.06 -31.31
N THR A 911 -28.88 26.24 -31.85
CA THR A 911 -28.33 25.37 -32.89
C THR A 911 -28.20 23.92 -32.40
N MET A 912 -27.74 23.70 -31.17
CA MET A 912 -27.68 22.38 -30.53
C MET A 912 -29.07 21.74 -30.49
N LEU A 913 -30.07 22.48 -30.02
CA LEU A 913 -31.44 21.99 -29.90
C LEU A 913 -32.05 21.65 -31.27
N ASP A 914 -31.88 22.52 -32.26
CA ASP A 914 -32.38 22.32 -33.62
C ASP A 914 -31.78 21.09 -34.28
N LEU A 915 -30.46 20.87 -34.13
CA LEU A 915 -29.78 19.68 -34.65
C LEU A 915 -30.22 18.40 -33.92
N TRP A 916 -30.40 18.47 -32.62
CA TRP A 916 -30.88 17.34 -31.83
C TRP A 916 -32.32 16.96 -32.18
N ARG A 917 -33.16 17.94 -32.55
CA ARG A 917 -34.52 17.73 -33.07
C ARG A 917 -34.51 17.16 -34.48
N GLU A 918 -33.66 17.71 -35.35
CA GLU A 918 -33.48 17.23 -36.73
C GLU A 918 -33.14 15.74 -36.74
N ARG A 919 -32.31 15.30 -35.80
CA ARG A 919 -31.97 13.89 -35.62
C ARG A 919 -31.61 13.54 -34.17
N PRO A 920 -32.53 12.95 -33.39
CA PRO A 920 -32.22 12.54 -32.03
C PRO A 920 -31.11 11.48 -31.98
N VAL A 921 -30.09 11.69 -31.14
CA VAL A 921 -28.95 10.77 -30.98
C VAL A 921 -28.79 10.30 -29.54
N PHE A 922 -28.33 9.05 -29.38
CA PHE A 922 -27.98 8.49 -28.08
C PHE A 922 -26.67 9.09 -27.55
N MET A 923 -26.71 9.62 -26.33
CA MET A 923 -25.57 10.25 -25.65
C MET A 923 -25.25 9.48 -24.37
N ARG A 924 -24.04 8.90 -24.28
CA ARG A 924 -23.53 8.28 -23.06
C ARG A 924 -22.98 9.35 -22.12
N ASP A 925 -21.65 9.45 -21.99
CA ASP A 925 -20.98 10.36 -21.05
C ASP A 925 -21.19 11.85 -21.44
N SER A 926 -21.41 12.13 -22.74
CA SER A 926 -21.71 13.48 -23.26
C SER A 926 -23.03 14.07 -22.75
N ARG A 927 -24.02 13.24 -22.39
CA ARG A 927 -25.33 13.70 -21.93
C ARG A 927 -25.20 14.50 -20.63
N SER A 928 -24.52 13.92 -19.65
CA SER A 928 -24.31 14.55 -18.34
C SER A 928 -23.56 15.87 -18.47
N GLN A 929 -22.51 15.92 -19.30
CA GLN A 929 -21.75 17.16 -19.53
C GLN A 929 -22.59 18.24 -20.24
N MET A 930 -23.44 17.86 -21.19
CA MET A 930 -24.33 18.78 -21.89
C MET A 930 -25.36 19.41 -20.93
N PHE A 931 -26.04 18.58 -20.13
CA PHE A 931 -27.01 19.08 -19.15
C PHE A 931 -26.35 19.84 -18.00
N TYR A 932 -25.11 19.50 -17.63
CA TYR A 932 -24.30 20.32 -16.74
C TYR A 932 -24.10 21.74 -17.28
N ASN A 933 -23.70 21.88 -18.55
CA ASN A 933 -23.53 23.20 -19.18
C ASN A 933 -24.84 24.01 -19.27
N LEU A 934 -25.99 23.33 -19.46
CA LEU A 934 -27.30 23.97 -19.44
C LEU A 934 -27.68 24.47 -18.04
N ARG A 935 -27.32 23.72 -16.98
CA ARG A 935 -27.54 24.12 -15.57
C ARG A 935 -26.64 25.29 -15.17
N ASP A 936 -25.43 25.34 -15.71
CA ASP A 936 -24.44 26.38 -15.41
C ASP A 936 -24.80 27.76 -16.00
N THR A 937 -25.79 27.83 -16.90
CA THR A 937 -26.25 29.09 -17.53
C THR A 937 -27.77 29.14 -17.69
N LEU A 938 -28.48 29.21 -16.56
CA LEU A 938 -29.94 29.10 -16.49
C LEU A 938 -30.71 30.13 -17.33
N GLU A 939 -30.24 31.38 -17.44
CA GLU A 939 -30.89 32.45 -18.23
C GLU A 939 -30.87 32.16 -19.74
N LEU A 940 -29.81 31.52 -20.24
CA LEU A 940 -29.72 31.08 -21.62
C LEU A 940 -30.62 29.87 -21.86
N THR A 941 -30.56 28.90 -20.95
CA THR A 941 -31.34 27.67 -21.00
C THR A 941 -32.84 27.93 -20.91
N ALA A 942 -33.30 28.93 -20.15
CA ALA A 942 -34.71 29.31 -20.07
C ALA A 942 -35.33 29.64 -21.45
N GLN A 943 -34.52 30.14 -22.39
CA GLN A 943 -34.97 30.50 -23.75
C GLN A 943 -35.20 29.27 -24.64
N LEU A 944 -34.79 28.07 -24.20
CA LEU A 944 -35.02 26.81 -24.89
C LEU A 944 -36.38 26.18 -24.53
N PHE A 945 -37.17 26.78 -23.63
CA PHE A 945 -38.51 26.30 -23.29
C PHE A 945 -39.57 27.10 -24.07
N PRO A 946 -40.64 26.45 -24.60
CA PRO A 946 -41.06 25.06 -24.36
C PRO A 946 -40.31 24.00 -25.16
N ASP A 947 -39.48 24.40 -26.12
CA ASP A 947 -38.90 23.51 -27.13
C ASP A 947 -38.16 22.27 -26.58
N LEU A 948 -37.40 22.45 -25.51
CA LEU A 948 -36.67 21.36 -24.85
C LEU A 948 -37.61 20.31 -24.20
N LEU A 949 -38.89 20.64 -23.96
CA LEU A 949 -39.88 19.72 -23.37
C LEU A 949 -40.21 18.55 -24.28
N GLU A 950 -40.07 18.69 -25.60
CA GLU A 950 -40.29 17.60 -26.56
C GLU A 950 -39.36 16.41 -26.28
N PHE A 951 -38.17 16.67 -25.72
CA PHE A 951 -37.22 15.62 -25.36
C PHE A 951 -37.59 14.90 -24.05
N ALA A 952 -38.53 15.43 -23.27
CA ALA A 952 -39.04 14.74 -22.07
C ALA A 952 -39.95 13.54 -22.40
N ASP A 953 -40.38 13.41 -23.67
CA ASP A 953 -41.10 12.24 -24.17
C ASP A 953 -40.16 11.03 -24.37
N VAL A 954 -38.84 11.26 -24.43
CA VAL A 954 -37.83 10.20 -24.47
C VAL A 954 -37.41 9.84 -23.05
N GLU A 955 -37.66 8.59 -22.65
CA GLU A 955 -37.41 8.07 -21.29
C GLU A 955 -36.01 8.42 -20.75
N ALA A 956 -34.97 8.25 -21.58
CA ALA A 956 -33.58 8.54 -21.19
C ALA A 956 -33.29 10.02 -20.89
N ASN A 957 -34.10 10.96 -21.36
CA ASN A 957 -33.89 12.41 -21.18
C ASN A 957 -34.90 13.05 -20.22
N ARG A 958 -36.02 12.36 -19.95
CA ARG A 958 -37.16 12.87 -19.21
C ARG A 958 -36.78 13.50 -17.87
N GLU A 959 -36.03 12.78 -17.05
CA GLU A 959 -35.67 13.26 -15.71
C GLU A 959 -34.77 14.51 -15.78
N GLU A 960 -33.73 14.50 -16.61
CA GLU A 960 -32.82 15.64 -16.79
C GLU A 960 -33.56 16.92 -17.24
N VAL A 961 -34.51 16.77 -18.18
CA VAL A 961 -35.32 17.89 -18.70
C VAL A 961 -36.31 18.41 -17.66
N LEU A 962 -37.02 17.53 -16.96
CA LEU A 962 -38.00 17.92 -15.95
C LEU A 962 -37.35 18.51 -14.69
N ASP A 963 -36.17 18.02 -14.30
CA ASP A 963 -35.39 18.56 -13.19
C ASP A 963 -34.88 19.97 -13.53
N LEU A 964 -34.35 20.14 -14.74
CA LEU A 964 -33.92 21.44 -15.25
C LEU A 964 -35.09 22.43 -15.34
N LEU A 965 -36.26 21.99 -15.82
CA LEU A 965 -37.49 22.79 -15.82
C LEU A 965 -37.88 23.22 -14.39
N SER A 966 -37.86 22.29 -13.44
CA SER A 966 -38.18 22.56 -12.03
C SER A 966 -37.27 23.63 -11.44
N LEU A 967 -35.96 23.55 -11.71
CA LEU A 967 -34.98 24.56 -11.28
C LEU A 967 -35.27 25.94 -11.90
N LEU A 968 -35.55 26.00 -13.21
CA LEU A 968 -35.87 27.24 -13.90
C LEU A 968 -37.18 27.89 -13.42
N VAL A 969 -38.20 27.08 -13.13
CA VAL A 969 -39.46 27.55 -12.54
C VAL A 969 -39.23 28.11 -11.14
N LYS A 970 -38.43 27.42 -10.31
CA LYS A 970 -38.08 27.86 -8.96
C LYS A 970 -37.33 29.20 -8.94
N LYS A 971 -36.44 29.43 -9.91
CA LYS A 971 -35.73 30.72 -10.10
C LYS A 971 -36.57 31.77 -10.85
N GLY A 972 -37.81 31.45 -11.25
CA GLY A 972 -38.74 32.37 -11.90
C GLY A 972 -38.45 32.65 -13.39
N LEU A 973 -37.57 31.86 -14.02
CA LEU A 973 -37.11 32.05 -15.39
C LEU A 973 -38.06 31.46 -16.46
N VAL A 974 -38.85 30.45 -16.10
CA VAL A 974 -39.88 29.85 -16.98
C VAL A 974 -41.28 30.04 -16.38
N LYS A 975 -42.21 30.58 -17.17
CA LYS A 975 -43.59 30.86 -16.71
C LYS A 975 -44.48 29.61 -16.78
N PRO A 976 -45.46 29.44 -15.86
CA PRO A 976 -46.36 28.28 -15.82
C PRO A 976 -47.11 27.97 -17.12
N LYS A 977 -47.45 29.00 -17.90
CA LYS A 977 -48.16 28.84 -19.18
C LYS A 977 -47.38 27.96 -20.19
N VAL A 978 -46.04 27.94 -20.09
CA VAL A 978 -45.14 27.23 -21.01
C VAL A 978 -45.28 25.71 -20.87
N TYR A 979 -45.47 25.20 -19.65
CA TYR A 979 -45.51 23.77 -19.35
C TYR A 979 -46.87 23.29 -18.82
N ALA A 980 -47.92 24.13 -18.86
CA ALA A 980 -49.25 23.81 -18.33
C ALA A 980 -49.88 22.54 -18.94
N HIS A 981 -49.52 22.20 -20.19
CA HIS A 981 -49.96 20.98 -20.85
C HIS A 981 -49.42 19.69 -20.20
N LEU A 982 -48.31 19.76 -19.47
CA LEU A 982 -47.75 18.62 -18.72
C LEU A 982 -48.52 18.32 -17.43
N LYS A 983 -49.38 19.24 -16.96
CA LYS A 983 -50.11 19.12 -15.69
C LYS A 983 -50.81 17.76 -15.52
N PRO A 984 -51.59 17.23 -16.50
CA PRO A 984 -52.22 15.91 -16.34
C PRO A 984 -51.20 14.78 -16.20
N GLY A 985 -50.05 14.86 -16.88
CA GLY A 985 -48.97 13.89 -16.79
C GLY A 985 -48.29 13.92 -15.41
N LEU A 986 -47.91 15.11 -14.95
CA LEU A 986 -47.32 15.32 -13.61
C LEU A 986 -48.27 14.83 -12.51
N MET A 987 -49.58 15.09 -12.65
CA MET A 987 -50.58 14.61 -11.71
C MET A 987 -50.71 13.08 -11.71
N ARG A 988 -50.73 12.43 -12.87
CA ARG A 988 -50.77 10.96 -12.97
C ARG A 988 -49.51 10.32 -12.40
N GLU A 989 -48.34 10.83 -12.75
CA GLU A 989 -47.04 10.36 -12.26
C GLU A 989 -46.95 10.49 -10.73
N THR A 990 -47.34 11.64 -10.19
CA THR A 990 -47.39 11.86 -8.75
C THR A 990 -48.42 10.96 -8.07
N THR A 991 -49.60 10.77 -8.66
CA THR A 991 -50.62 9.85 -8.12
C THR A 991 -50.13 8.41 -8.12
N TRP A 992 -49.41 8.00 -9.16
CA TRP A 992 -48.81 6.67 -9.26
C TRP A 992 -47.79 6.45 -8.14
N TYR A 993 -46.83 7.36 -7.97
CA TYR A 993 -45.84 7.24 -6.88
C TYR A 993 -46.48 7.32 -5.49
N LEU A 994 -47.51 8.16 -5.29
CA LEU A 994 -48.27 8.18 -4.04
C LEU A 994 -49.02 6.85 -3.80
N SER A 995 -49.52 6.20 -4.85
CA SER A 995 -50.17 4.89 -4.70
C SER A 995 -49.18 3.78 -4.35
N GLN A 996 -47.95 3.84 -4.86
CA GLN A 996 -46.87 2.94 -4.48
C GLN A 996 -46.53 3.08 -2.99
N ILE A 997 -46.39 4.32 -2.51
CA ILE A 997 -46.16 4.61 -1.09
C ILE A 997 -47.34 4.14 -0.22
N GLN A 998 -48.58 4.34 -0.70
CA GLN A 998 -49.78 3.90 0.00
C GLN A 998 -49.85 2.37 0.14
N VAL A 999 -49.58 1.62 -0.94
CA VAL A 999 -49.53 0.14 -0.90
C VAL A 999 -48.48 -0.32 0.09
N GLN A 1000 -47.28 0.26 0.06
CA GLN A 1000 -46.22 -0.07 1.01
C GLN A 1000 -46.67 0.19 2.46
N GLU A 1001 -47.33 1.31 2.76
CA GLU A 1001 -47.85 1.60 4.10
C GLU A 1001 -48.99 0.66 4.54
N GLU A 1002 -49.86 0.25 3.62
CA GLU A 1002 -50.92 -0.75 3.88
C GLU A 1002 -50.30 -2.13 4.17
N GLU A 1003 -49.27 -2.53 3.43
CA GLU A 1003 -48.50 -3.75 3.66
C GLU A 1003 -47.72 -3.69 4.99
N LYS A 1004 -47.08 -2.56 5.33
CA LYS A 1004 -46.42 -2.36 6.65
C LYS A 1004 -47.41 -2.57 7.81
N ARG A 1005 -48.62 -2.03 7.68
CA ARG A 1005 -49.68 -2.14 8.71
C ARG A 1005 -50.22 -3.57 8.82
N SER A 1006 -50.26 -4.30 7.71
CA SER A 1006 -50.74 -5.68 7.65
C SER A 1006 -49.71 -6.68 8.19
N ALA A 1007 -48.42 -6.46 7.89
CA ALA A 1007 -47.33 -7.35 8.30
C ALA A 1007 -46.99 -7.29 9.79
N LYS A 1008 -47.29 -6.18 10.49
CA LYS A 1008 -47.17 -6.09 11.97
C LYS A 1008 -48.03 -7.11 12.74
N LYS A 1009 -48.88 -7.90 12.07
CA LYS A 1009 -49.65 -9.00 12.67
C LYS A 1009 -49.02 -10.40 12.51
N ASN A 1010 -48.08 -10.62 11.59
CA ASN A 1010 -47.42 -11.93 11.38
C ASN A 1010 -45.92 -11.72 11.17
N ASN A 1011 -45.13 -12.12 12.16
CA ASN A 1011 -43.80 -11.60 12.43
C ASN A 1011 -42.65 -12.16 11.54
N ASN A 1012 -42.90 -12.67 10.32
CA ASN A 1012 -41.86 -13.44 9.61
C ASN A 1012 -41.67 -13.22 8.09
N ASP A 1013 -42.44 -12.38 7.39
CA ASP A 1013 -42.33 -12.28 5.91
C ASP A 1013 -41.71 -10.97 5.38
N TYR A 1014 -41.25 -10.06 6.24
CA TYR A 1014 -40.88 -8.70 5.80
C TYR A 1014 -39.56 -8.61 4.99
N ARG A 1015 -38.68 -9.61 5.07
CA ARG A 1015 -37.33 -9.54 4.47
C ARG A 1015 -37.23 -9.91 3.00
N ASN A 1016 -38.26 -10.52 2.40
CA ASN A 1016 -38.19 -11.02 1.03
C ASN A 1016 -38.71 -10.04 -0.06
N TYR A 1017 -39.34 -8.93 0.32
CA TYR A 1017 -39.94 -8.00 -0.66
C TYR A 1017 -38.99 -6.88 -1.15
N ASP A 1018 -37.90 -6.58 -0.43
CA ASP A 1018 -36.90 -5.58 -0.85
C ASP A 1018 -35.96 -6.06 -1.98
N TYR A 1019 -36.01 -7.35 -2.35
CA TYR A 1019 -35.16 -7.93 -3.39
C TYR A 1019 -35.63 -7.62 -4.83
N TYR A 1020 -36.87 -7.14 -5.02
CA TYR A 1020 -37.42 -6.76 -6.33
C TYR A 1020 -37.61 -5.23 -6.48
N GLY A 1021 -36.50 -4.49 -6.53
CA GLY A 1021 -36.32 -3.41 -7.51
C GLY A 1021 -37.12 -2.10 -7.42
N TYR A 1022 -38.01 -1.86 -6.46
CA TYR A 1022 -38.67 -0.56 -6.30
C TYR A 1022 -38.04 0.29 -5.19
N SER A 1023 -36.92 0.93 -5.52
CA SER A 1023 -36.25 1.91 -4.65
C SER A 1023 -37.18 3.11 -4.37
N GLY A 1024 -37.78 3.16 -3.18
CA GLY A 1024 -38.61 4.28 -2.71
C GLY A 1024 -37.90 5.64 -2.72
N GLY A 1025 -36.56 5.68 -2.76
CA GLY A 1025 -35.79 6.93 -2.85
C GLY A 1025 -35.98 7.72 -4.15
N ASN A 1026 -36.40 7.08 -5.27
CA ASN A 1026 -36.70 7.81 -6.51
C ASN A 1026 -38.10 8.45 -6.47
N ALA A 1027 -39.04 7.88 -5.71
CA ALA A 1027 -40.42 8.36 -5.66
C ALA A 1027 -40.54 9.73 -4.99
N GLU A 1028 -39.86 9.93 -3.85
CA GLU A 1028 -39.88 11.20 -3.10
C GLU A 1028 -39.31 12.37 -3.92
N VAL A 1029 -38.18 12.16 -4.60
CA VAL A 1029 -37.53 13.17 -5.46
C VAL A 1029 -38.45 13.58 -6.62
N ILE A 1030 -39.10 12.60 -7.26
CA ILE A 1030 -40.04 12.85 -8.35
C ILE A 1030 -41.29 13.57 -7.84
N ILE A 1031 -41.83 13.18 -6.69
CA ILE A 1031 -42.97 13.85 -6.06
C ILE A 1031 -42.61 15.31 -5.72
N GLU A 1032 -41.44 15.58 -5.13
CA GLU A 1032 -40.98 16.93 -4.81
C GLU A 1032 -40.84 17.79 -6.06
N ARG A 1033 -40.19 17.27 -7.11
CA ARG A 1033 -40.11 17.95 -8.42
C ARG A 1033 -41.50 18.28 -8.96
N ASN A 1034 -42.40 17.31 -8.97
CA ASN A 1034 -43.72 17.48 -9.54
C ASN A 1034 -44.57 18.44 -8.71
N PHE A 1035 -44.46 18.42 -7.39
CA PHE A 1035 -45.06 19.44 -6.52
C PHE A 1035 -44.54 20.83 -6.88
N ASN A 1036 -43.21 21.02 -7.01
CA ASN A 1036 -42.65 22.30 -7.42
C ASN A 1036 -43.21 22.79 -8.77
N LEU A 1037 -43.35 21.91 -9.76
CA LEU A 1037 -43.93 22.25 -11.06
C LEU A 1037 -45.45 22.52 -10.98
N LEU A 1038 -46.18 21.80 -10.13
CA LEU A 1038 -47.63 21.96 -9.92
C LEU A 1038 -47.99 23.16 -9.03
N ALA A 1039 -47.04 23.72 -8.29
CA ALA A 1039 -47.21 24.83 -7.36
C ALA A 1039 -48.05 26.00 -7.89
N PRO A 1040 -47.79 26.49 -9.12
CA PRO A 1040 -48.51 27.65 -9.65
C PRO A 1040 -50.00 27.38 -9.93
N PHE A 1041 -50.41 26.13 -10.07
CA PHE A 1041 -51.80 25.74 -10.34
C PHE A 1041 -52.59 25.48 -9.05
N PHE A 1042 -51.92 25.30 -7.92
CA PHE A 1042 -52.52 24.89 -6.65
C PHE A 1042 -53.68 25.79 -6.19
N LYS A 1043 -53.55 27.13 -6.27
CA LYS A 1043 -54.60 28.04 -5.78
C LYS A 1043 -55.89 28.02 -6.61
N LYS A 1044 -55.82 27.59 -7.88
CA LYS A 1044 -56.93 27.70 -8.84
C LYS A 1044 -57.50 26.35 -9.28
N ASP A 1045 -56.81 25.25 -9.02
CA ASP A 1045 -57.19 23.92 -9.49
C ASP A 1045 -57.47 22.96 -8.32
N LYS A 1046 -58.74 22.60 -8.15
CA LYS A 1046 -59.20 21.69 -7.08
C LYS A 1046 -58.56 20.30 -7.17
N ALA A 1047 -58.19 19.84 -8.36
CA ALA A 1047 -57.60 18.52 -8.54
C ALA A 1047 -56.14 18.50 -8.05
N VAL A 1048 -55.40 19.60 -8.23
CA VAL A 1048 -54.05 19.76 -7.66
C VAL A 1048 -54.12 19.89 -6.14
N GLN A 1049 -55.11 20.62 -5.61
CA GLN A 1049 -55.35 20.69 -4.17
C GLN A 1049 -55.63 19.30 -3.58
N ALA A 1050 -56.54 18.54 -4.20
CA ALA A 1050 -56.88 17.19 -3.77
C ALA A 1050 -55.68 16.24 -3.82
N LEU A 1051 -54.76 16.41 -4.78
CA LEU A 1051 -53.54 15.61 -4.89
C LEU A 1051 -52.59 15.85 -3.71
N VAL A 1052 -52.35 17.11 -3.33
CA VAL A 1052 -51.49 17.42 -2.18
C VAL A 1052 -52.16 17.01 -0.86
N GLU A 1053 -53.47 17.22 -0.72
CA GLU A 1053 -54.24 16.72 0.43
C GLU A 1053 -54.22 15.19 0.52
N ARG A 1054 -54.20 14.48 -0.62
CA ARG A 1054 -54.02 13.03 -0.68
C ARG A 1054 -52.65 12.62 -0.15
N ALA A 1055 -51.59 13.34 -0.50
CA ALA A 1055 -50.24 13.11 0.03
C ALA A 1055 -50.17 13.34 1.55
N ILE A 1056 -50.87 14.36 2.06
CA ILE A 1056 -50.99 14.61 3.51
C ILE A 1056 -51.76 13.49 4.22
N ARG A 1057 -52.83 12.97 3.62
CA ARG A 1057 -53.71 11.99 4.26
C ARG A 1057 -53.17 10.57 4.22
N TYR A 1058 -52.56 10.17 3.10
CA TYR A 1058 -52.21 8.77 2.83
C TYR A 1058 -50.72 8.55 2.57
N GLY A 1059 -49.92 9.61 2.46
CA GLY A 1059 -48.47 9.48 2.37
C GLY A 1059 -47.87 9.00 3.69
N ASP A 1060 -46.68 8.41 3.61
CA ASP A 1060 -45.83 8.18 4.76
C ASP A 1060 -45.32 9.51 5.35
N LYS A 1061 -44.62 9.47 6.49
CA LYS A 1061 -44.23 10.71 7.16
C LYS A 1061 -43.30 11.59 6.31
N SER A 1062 -42.42 11.00 5.51
CA SER A 1062 -41.56 11.74 4.57
C SER A 1062 -42.41 12.49 3.53
N THR A 1063 -43.37 11.81 2.92
CA THR A 1063 -44.29 12.37 1.92
C THR A 1063 -45.19 13.46 2.51
N GLN A 1064 -45.69 13.25 3.74
CA GLN A 1064 -46.46 14.27 4.46
C GLN A 1064 -45.61 15.52 4.71
N LEU A 1065 -44.36 15.35 5.13
CA LEU A 1065 -43.42 16.46 5.35
C LEU A 1065 -43.12 17.21 4.03
N LEU A 1066 -42.98 16.51 2.91
CA LEU A 1066 -42.84 17.13 1.58
C LEU A 1066 -44.09 17.96 1.22
N ALA A 1067 -45.29 17.43 1.45
CA ALA A 1067 -46.54 18.14 1.17
C ALA A 1067 -46.72 19.38 2.06
N TYR A 1068 -46.35 19.31 3.34
CA TYR A 1068 -46.35 20.48 4.23
C TYR A 1068 -45.26 21.49 3.85
N SER A 1069 -44.08 21.03 3.42
CA SER A 1069 -43.02 21.90 2.91
C SER A 1069 -43.49 22.66 1.67
N PHE A 1070 -44.21 21.99 0.79
CA PHE A 1070 -44.87 22.61 -0.35
C PHE A 1070 -45.89 23.69 0.07
N TYR A 1071 -46.69 23.47 1.13
CA TYR A 1071 -47.59 24.50 1.67
C TYR A 1071 -46.82 25.71 2.20
N LEU A 1072 -45.78 25.48 3.01
CA LEU A 1072 -44.96 26.54 3.60
C LEU A 1072 -44.24 27.37 2.52
N GLN A 1073 -43.69 26.72 1.49
CA GLN A 1073 -43.01 27.37 0.37
C GLN A 1073 -43.96 28.26 -0.44
N ASN A 1074 -45.24 27.89 -0.55
CA ASN A 1074 -46.26 28.61 -1.31
C ASN A 1074 -47.12 29.58 -0.48
N GLY A 1075 -46.72 29.84 0.78
CA GLY A 1075 -47.38 30.78 1.67
C GLY A 1075 -48.77 30.32 2.14
N ILE A 1076 -49.03 29.01 2.14
CA ILE A 1076 -50.25 28.41 2.65
C ILE A 1076 -50.03 28.12 4.15
N PRO A 1077 -50.89 28.64 5.05
CA PRO A 1077 -50.72 28.40 6.48
C PRO A 1077 -50.80 26.91 6.81
N VAL A 1078 -49.81 26.42 7.54
CA VAL A 1078 -49.84 25.09 8.17
C VAL A 1078 -50.00 25.30 9.67
N ALA A 1079 -51.04 24.70 10.23
CA ALA A 1079 -51.31 24.77 11.66
C ALA A 1079 -50.12 24.17 12.45
N PRO A 1080 -49.52 24.86 13.44
CA PRO A 1080 -48.32 24.39 14.15
C PRO A 1080 -48.45 22.97 14.69
N GLU A 1081 -49.61 22.60 15.23
CA GLU A 1081 -49.96 21.27 15.73
C GLU A 1081 -49.77 20.16 14.69
N LYS A 1082 -49.95 20.44 13.39
CA LYS A 1082 -49.71 19.46 12.31
C LYS A 1082 -48.22 19.22 12.07
N LEU A 1083 -47.37 20.22 12.29
CA LEU A 1083 -45.91 20.10 12.16
C LEU A 1083 -45.26 19.61 13.47
N LYS A 1084 -45.91 19.88 14.60
CA LYS A 1084 -45.36 19.58 15.93
C LYS A 1084 -45.08 18.09 16.12
N THR A 1085 -45.95 17.22 15.61
CA THR A 1085 -45.80 15.76 15.66
C THR A 1085 -44.53 15.27 14.96
N PHE A 1086 -44.09 15.92 13.89
CA PHE A 1086 -42.82 15.62 13.20
C PHE A 1086 -41.63 16.09 14.01
N SER A 1087 -41.74 17.24 14.69
CA SER A 1087 -40.69 17.71 15.60
C SER A 1087 -40.49 16.79 16.82
N GLU A 1088 -41.49 15.98 17.16
CA GLU A 1088 -41.47 15.09 18.33
C GLU A 1088 -41.04 13.66 17.98
N ASN A 1089 -41.04 13.29 16.70
CA ASN A 1089 -40.72 11.95 16.23
C ASN A 1089 -39.27 11.82 15.76
N ASP A 1090 -38.55 10.81 16.24
CA ASP A 1090 -37.13 10.67 15.93
C ASP A 1090 -36.84 10.31 14.46
N GLU A 1091 -37.79 9.76 13.71
CA GLU A 1091 -37.59 9.50 12.26
C GLU A 1091 -37.68 10.78 11.41
N THR A 1092 -38.30 11.84 11.94
CA THR A 1092 -38.67 13.02 11.13
C THR A 1092 -38.27 14.36 11.72
N ARG A 1093 -37.80 14.39 12.97
CA ARG A 1093 -37.40 15.62 13.66
C ARG A 1093 -36.27 16.35 12.93
N TYR A 1094 -35.20 15.66 12.54
CA TYR A 1094 -34.09 16.27 11.79
C TYR A 1094 -34.53 16.69 10.37
N ALA A 1095 -35.29 15.84 9.67
CA ALA A 1095 -35.84 16.17 8.36
C ALA A 1095 -36.71 17.45 8.40
N LEU A 1096 -37.59 17.61 9.40
CA LEU A 1096 -38.37 18.85 9.57
C LEU A 1096 -37.47 20.05 9.85
N PHE A 1097 -36.46 19.88 10.70
CA PHE A 1097 -35.49 20.93 11.02
C PHE A 1097 -34.79 21.43 9.73
N GLU A 1098 -34.25 20.52 8.93
CA GLU A 1098 -33.58 20.83 7.67
C GLU A 1098 -34.52 21.52 6.67
N GLN A 1099 -35.75 21.03 6.53
CA GLN A 1099 -36.76 21.63 5.64
C GLN A 1099 -37.13 23.06 6.03
N LEU A 1100 -37.39 23.30 7.32
CA LEU A 1100 -37.70 24.64 7.81
C LEU A 1100 -36.52 25.60 7.63
N ALA A 1101 -35.30 25.11 7.78
CA ALA A 1101 -34.09 25.89 7.56
C ALA A 1101 -33.94 26.26 6.07
N ARG A 1102 -34.05 25.27 5.17
CA ARG A 1102 -34.03 25.43 3.71
C ARG A 1102 -35.07 26.44 3.20
N LEU A 1103 -36.25 26.44 3.81
CA LEU A 1103 -37.34 27.38 3.47
C LEU A 1103 -37.21 28.76 4.14
N LYS A 1104 -36.17 29.00 4.94
CA LYS A 1104 -35.98 30.21 5.76
C LYS A 1104 -37.15 30.46 6.71
N LYS A 1105 -37.79 29.39 7.20
CA LYS A 1105 -38.93 29.39 8.13
C LYS A 1105 -38.59 28.78 9.48
N LEU A 1106 -37.32 28.47 9.79
CA LEU A 1106 -36.94 27.84 11.06
C LEU A 1106 -37.13 28.74 12.29
N ARG A 1107 -36.92 30.06 12.16
CA ARG A 1107 -36.89 31.00 13.32
C ARG A 1107 -38.12 30.93 14.22
N PRO A 1108 -39.38 30.89 13.72
CA PRO A 1108 -40.58 30.73 14.56
C PRO A 1108 -40.70 29.36 15.26
N TYR A 1109 -39.99 28.33 14.78
CA TYR A 1109 -40.05 26.96 15.29
C TYR A 1109 -38.77 26.53 16.03
N ALA A 1110 -37.77 27.41 16.16
CA ALA A 1110 -36.46 27.08 16.72
C ALA A 1110 -36.54 26.45 18.13
N SER A 1111 -37.51 26.86 18.95
CA SER A 1111 -37.71 26.30 20.30
C SER A 1111 -38.07 24.81 20.28
N TRP A 1112 -38.63 24.28 19.19
CA TRP A 1112 -38.99 22.86 19.07
C TRP A 1112 -37.77 21.95 18.94
N PHE A 1113 -36.62 22.50 18.57
CA PHE A 1113 -35.36 21.77 18.35
C PHE A 1113 -34.29 22.13 19.39
N SER A 1114 -34.73 22.67 20.54
CA SER A 1114 -33.85 23.02 21.66
C SER A 1114 -33.20 21.80 22.33
N ASP A 1115 -33.83 20.62 22.23
CA ASP A 1115 -33.23 19.36 22.62
C ASP A 1115 -32.28 18.85 21.52
N THR A 1116 -31.00 19.21 21.67
CA THR A 1116 -29.95 18.84 20.72
C THR A 1116 -29.61 17.35 20.74
N VAL A 1117 -29.88 16.65 21.85
CA VAL A 1117 -29.70 15.19 21.94
C VAL A 1117 -30.75 14.49 21.09
N ALA A 1118 -32.02 14.91 21.19
CA ALA A 1118 -33.10 14.35 20.36
C ALA A 1118 -32.89 14.66 18.87
N LEU A 1119 -32.38 15.86 18.54
CA LEU A 1119 -32.05 16.21 17.16
C LEU A 1119 -30.89 15.35 16.61
N ALA A 1120 -29.83 15.16 17.39
CA ALA A 1120 -28.71 14.29 17.04
C ALA A 1120 -29.14 12.82 16.90
N ARG A 1121 -30.00 12.34 17.80
CA ARG A 1121 -30.59 11.00 17.76
C ARG A 1121 -31.38 10.80 16.47
N SER A 1122 -32.22 11.78 16.12
CA SER A 1122 -33.00 11.75 14.89
C SER A 1122 -32.13 11.67 13.64
N TYR A 1123 -31.03 12.42 13.61
CA TYR A 1123 -30.05 12.35 12.52
C TYR A 1123 -29.40 10.97 12.39
N VAL A 1124 -29.05 10.33 13.51
CA VAL A 1124 -28.48 8.97 13.50
C VAL A 1124 -29.49 7.95 12.97
N ILE A 1125 -30.76 8.03 13.37
CA ILE A 1125 -31.82 7.14 12.87
C ILE A 1125 -32.00 7.31 11.35
N GLU A 1126 -32.11 8.55 10.88
CA GLU A 1126 -32.29 8.87 9.46
C GLU A 1126 -31.14 8.29 8.61
N ARG A 1127 -29.89 8.46 9.05
CA ARG A 1127 -28.70 7.96 8.35
C ARG A 1127 -28.47 6.45 8.56
N GLY A 1128 -28.98 5.89 9.65
CA GLY A 1128 -28.89 4.49 10.03
C GLY A 1128 -29.96 3.58 9.41
N LYS A 1129 -30.98 4.15 8.77
CA LYS A 1129 -32.12 3.41 8.19
C LYS A 1129 -31.69 2.28 7.25
N ASN A 1130 -30.75 2.53 6.34
CA ASN A 1130 -30.21 1.52 5.41
C ASN A 1130 -29.37 0.43 6.09
N ARG A 1131 -29.02 0.62 7.38
CA ARG A 1131 -28.28 -0.35 8.19
C ARG A 1131 -29.18 -1.12 9.15
N GLY A 1132 -30.50 -0.91 9.12
CA GLY A 1132 -31.47 -1.61 9.95
C GLY A 1132 -31.45 -1.21 11.42
N VAL A 1133 -30.98 0.00 11.77
CA VAL A 1133 -31.06 0.52 13.15
C VAL A 1133 -32.53 0.57 13.58
N ASP A 1134 -32.89 -0.24 14.57
CA ASP A 1134 -34.24 -0.30 15.15
C ASP A 1134 -34.31 0.48 16.47
N SER A 1135 -33.35 0.21 17.35
CA SER A 1135 -33.31 0.78 18.69
C SER A 1135 -32.07 1.65 18.88
N ILE A 1136 -32.23 2.81 19.54
CA ILE A 1136 -31.15 3.76 19.82
C ILE A 1136 -31.27 4.33 21.24
N ARG A 1137 -30.15 4.42 21.98
CA ARG A 1137 -30.11 5.05 23.31
C ARG A 1137 -28.90 5.96 23.47
N PHE A 1138 -29.09 7.11 24.11
CA PHE A 1138 -28.02 8.07 24.34
C PHE A 1138 -26.99 7.54 25.35
N VAL A 1139 -25.71 7.79 25.09
CA VAL A 1139 -24.58 7.35 25.94
C VAL A 1139 -23.91 8.55 26.60
N SER A 1140 -23.36 9.48 25.81
CA SER A 1140 -22.67 10.66 26.32
C SER A 1140 -22.52 11.75 25.26
N GLN A 1141 -22.19 12.98 25.69
CA GLN A 1141 -21.91 14.11 24.80
C GLN A 1141 -20.66 14.87 25.22
N HIS A 1142 -19.95 15.46 24.26
CA HIS A 1142 -18.67 16.14 24.47
C HIS A 1142 -18.57 17.38 23.57
N LYS A 1143 -18.00 18.48 24.08
CA LYS A 1143 -17.73 19.68 23.27
C LYS A 1143 -16.64 19.38 22.24
N THR A 1144 -16.80 19.88 21.02
CA THR A 1144 -15.86 19.71 19.91
C THR A 1144 -15.89 20.92 18.97
N VAL A 1145 -15.12 20.86 17.89
CA VAL A 1145 -15.13 21.80 16.79
C VAL A 1145 -15.40 21.04 15.49
N LEU A 1146 -16.17 21.65 14.60
CA LEU A 1146 -16.41 21.17 13.24
C LEU A 1146 -16.17 22.35 12.29
N TYR A 1147 -15.19 22.24 11.39
CA TYR A 1147 -14.76 23.32 10.48
C TYR A 1147 -14.44 24.65 11.22
N ASN A 1148 -13.64 24.60 12.29
CA ASN A 1148 -13.29 25.74 13.14
C ASN A 1148 -14.48 26.45 13.82
N LYS A 1149 -15.67 25.83 13.87
CA LYS A 1149 -16.84 26.33 14.61
C LYS A 1149 -17.19 25.43 15.79
N PRO A 1150 -17.72 25.99 16.90
CA PRO A 1150 -18.16 25.20 18.04
C PRO A 1150 -19.19 24.14 17.65
N ALA A 1151 -19.00 22.92 18.11
CA ALA A 1151 -19.86 21.76 17.84
C ALA A 1151 -19.96 20.87 19.09
N THR A 1152 -20.85 19.87 19.03
CA THR A 1152 -21.03 18.86 20.08
C THR A 1152 -21.01 17.47 19.46
N LEU A 1153 -20.17 16.60 19.98
CA LEU A 1153 -20.14 15.16 19.69
C LEU A 1153 -21.13 14.44 20.61
N TYR A 1154 -21.94 13.55 20.04
CA TYR A 1154 -22.84 12.66 20.77
C TYR A 1154 -22.49 11.21 20.47
N PHE A 1155 -22.60 10.35 21.48
CA PHE A 1155 -22.55 8.90 21.34
C PHE A 1155 -23.90 8.29 21.63
N PHE A 1156 -24.27 7.30 20.82
CA PHE A 1156 -25.50 6.53 20.96
C PHE A 1156 -25.21 5.05 20.82
N ASP A 1157 -25.84 4.21 21.64
CA ASP A 1157 -25.90 2.79 21.32
C ASP A 1157 -26.97 2.57 20.28
N VAL A 1158 -26.68 1.71 19.33
CA VAL A 1158 -27.60 1.35 18.24
C VAL A 1158 -27.75 -0.16 18.19
N LYS A 1159 -28.93 -0.64 17.82
CA LYS A 1159 -29.22 -2.06 17.75
C LYS A 1159 -30.19 -2.38 16.62
N ARG A 1160 -29.93 -3.47 15.88
CA ARG A 1160 -30.89 -4.06 14.94
C ARG A 1160 -31.80 -5.04 15.67
N GLU A 1161 -32.98 -5.29 15.11
CA GLU A 1161 -33.98 -6.17 15.70
C GLU A 1161 -33.43 -7.57 16.07
N ASP A 1162 -32.54 -8.12 15.24
CA ASP A 1162 -31.97 -9.48 15.41
C ASP A 1162 -30.61 -9.53 16.10
N ASP A 1163 -29.99 -8.38 16.41
CA ASP A 1163 -28.65 -8.40 16.99
C ASP A 1163 -28.72 -8.87 18.45
N ALA A 1164 -27.77 -9.70 18.87
CA ALA A 1164 -27.65 -10.08 20.28
C ALA A 1164 -27.23 -8.87 21.13
N ASP A 1165 -26.27 -8.10 20.63
CA ASP A 1165 -25.62 -6.99 21.33
C ASP A 1165 -25.97 -5.61 20.74
N TRP A 1166 -25.60 -4.56 21.49
CA TRP A 1166 -25.70 -3.17 21.03
C TRP A 1166 -24.38 -2.75 20.40
N GLY A 1167 -24.45 -2.20 19.18
CA GLY A 1167 -23.36 -1.45 18.56
C GLY A 1167 -23.28 -0.01 19.06
N LEU A 1168 -22.50 0.82 18.36
CA LEU A 1168 -22.23 2.21 18.71
C LEU A 1168 -22.33 3.13 17.49
N ALA A 1169 -22.94 4.30 17.67
CA ALA A 1169 -22.93 5.42 16.75
C ALA A 1169 -22.31 6.67 17.40
N SER A 1170 -21.61 7.46 16.61
CA SER A 1170 -21.13 8.79 17.00
C SER A 1170 -21.59 9.84 15.98
N VAL A 1171 -22.00 11.02 16.45
CA VAL A 1171 -22.44 12.13 15.59
C VAL A 1171 -21.92 13.47 16.11
N ILE A 1172 -21.43 14.32 15.22
CA ILE A 1172 -20.99 15.68 15.52
C ILE A 1172 -22.04 16.65 14.96
N MET A 1173 -22.63 17.46 15.84
CA MET A 1173 -23.61 18.49 15.49
C MET A 1173 -23.00 19.89 15.70
N PRO A 1174 -23.09 20.81 14.74
CA PRO A 1174 -22.67 22.20 14.96
C PRO A 1174 -23.55 22.87 16.02
N LYS A 1175 -22.96 23.77 16.81
CA LYS A 1175 -23.67 24.51 17.88
C LYS A 1175 -24.57 25.59 17.31
N ASP A 1176 -24.18 26.17 16.18
CA ASP A 1176 -24.93 27.17 15.44
C ASP A 1176 -25.26 26.65 14.04
N PHE A 1177 -26.55 26.60 13.73
CA PHE A 1177 -27.08 26.26 12.42
C PHE A 1177 -27.34 27.50 11.55
N GLY A 1178 -26.83 28.66 11.96
CA GLY A 1178 -27.02 29.94 11.27
C GLY A 1178 -26.58 29.94 9.81
N TYR A 1179 -25.66 29.05 9.41
CA TYR A 1179 -25.31 28.81 8.00
C TYR A 1179 -26.51 28.36 7.15
N LEU A 1180 -27.50 27.68 7.73
CA LEU A 1180 -28.76 27.33 7.06
C LEU A 1180 -29.74 28.51 6.95
N THR A 1181 -29.39 29.69 7.49
CA THR A 1181 -30.30 30.85 7.61
C THR A 1181 -29.75 32.17 7.05
N LYS A 1182 -28.49 32.21 6.59
CA LYS A 1182 -27.85 33.44 6.08
C LYS A 1182 -28.23 33.73 4.62
N ASP A 1183 -28.52 35.00 4.36
CA ASP A 1183 -28.47 35.62 3.02
C ASP A 1183 -27.14 36.37 2.93
N ASP A 1184 -26.07 35.76 2.41
CA ASP A 1184 -24.84 36.48 2.09
C ASP A 1184 -24.75 36.74 0.58
N PRO A 1185 -24.99 37.97 0.10
CA PRO A 1185 -24.95 38.30 -1.32
C PRO A 1185 -23.53 38.29 -1.91
N LYS A 1186 -22.47 38.02 -1.13
CA LYS A 1186 -21.08 37.95 -1.62
C LYS A 1186 -20.54 36.54 -1.87
N GLU A 1187 -21.30 35.48 -1.57
CA GLU A 1187 -20.94 34.09 -1.90
C GLU A 1187 -21.62 33.55 -3.17
N ASN A 1188 -22.31 34.41 -3.94
CA ASN A 1188 -23.12 34.02 -5.08
C ASN A 1188 -22.37 33.78 -6.42
N ASP A 1189 -21.04 33.62 -6.42
CA ASP A 1189 -20.30 33.23 -7.64
C ASP A 1189 -19.72 31.80 -7.59
N ASN A 1190 -19.91 31.07 -6.49
CA ASN A 1190 -19.65 29.63 -6.41
C ASN A 1190 -20.89 28.91 -5.86
N GLU A 1191 -22.01 28.95 -6.60
CA GLU A 1191 -23.23 28.19 -6.28
C GLU A 1191 -23.01 26.69 -6.59
N TYR A 1192 -22.10 26.04 -5.86
CA TYR A 1192 -21.90 24.59 -5.83
C TYR A 1192 -22.32 23.98 -4.49
N ASP A 1193 -23.22 24.66 -3.77
CA ASP A 1193 -23.63 24.26 -2.42
C ASP A 1193 -25.12 23.91 -2.38
N MET A 1194 -25.42 22.67 -2.80
CA MET A 1194 -26.40 21.74 -2.24
C MET A 1194 -26.48 20.52 -3.17
N PRO A 1195 -26.15 19.30 -2.73
CA PRO A 1195 -26.24 18.13 -3.56
C PRO A 1195 -27.72 17.81 -3.82
N TYR A 1196 -28.14 17.90 -5.08
CA TYR A 1196 -29.17 16.98 -5.57
C TYR A 1196 -28.67 15.55 -5.32
N PRO A 1197 -29.53 14.59 -4.92
CA PRO A 1197 -29.09 13.23 -4.65
C PRO A 1197 -28.37 12.69 -5.89
N ASN A 1198 -27.12 12.28 -5.71
CA ASN A 1198 -26.31 11.67 -6.75
C ASN A 1198 -27.13 10.68 -7.57
N TYR A 1199 -27.06 10.82 -8.89
CA TYR A 1199 -27.39 9.76 -9.85
C TYR A 1199 -26.68 8.47 -9.38
N ARG A 1200 -27.45 7.53 -8.82
CA ARG A 1200 -26.97 6.18 -8.53
C ARG A 1200 -26.81 5.45 -9.86
N SER A 1201 -25.62 5.50 -10.46
CA SER A 1201 -25.22 4.47 -11.41
C SER A 1201 -25.12 3.14 -10.63
N GLY A 1202 -25.92 2.16 -11.01
CA GLY A 1202 -25.92 0.84 -10.39
C GLY A 1202 -24.55 0.17 -10.48
N GLY A 1203 -24.11 -0.44 -9.37
CA GLY A 1203 -22.93 -1.31 -9.34
C GLY A 1203 -22.17 -1.23 -8.02
N TYR A 1204 -22.36 -2.26 -7.19
CA TYR A 1204 -21.56 -2.66 -6.02
C TYR A 1204 -21.57 -1.78 -4.77
N GLY A 1205 -21.79 -2.44 -3.63
CA GLY A 1205 -21.91 -1.85 -2.30
C GLY A 1205 -20.58 -1.36 -1.72
N GLY A 1206 -20.72 -0.44 -0.77
CA GLY A 1206 -19.64 0.10 0.07
C GLY A 1206 -19.30 1.56 -0.24
N TYR A 1207 -19.21 2.37 0.81
CA TYR A 1207 -18.59 3.71 0.85
C TYR A 1207 -19.39 4.92 0.32
N ASN A 1208 -20.28 5.43 1.17
CA ASN A 1208 -20.66 6.86 1.14
C ASN A 1208 -19.94 7.58 2.29
N ASN A 1209 -18.71 8.01 2.04
CA ASN A 1209 -18.03 9.00 2.88
C ASN A 1209 -17.03 9.80 2.02
N TYR A 1210 -17.56 10.53 1.03
CA TYR A 1210 -16.83 11.61 0.38
C TYR A 1210 -17.65 12.88 0.56
N GLY A 1211 -17.11 13.77 1.39
CA GLY A 1211 -17.70 15.06 1.70
C GLY A 1211 -17.78 15.92 0.45
N GLY A 1212 -19.01 16.25 0.06
CA GLY A 1212 -19.24 17.56 -0.54
C GLY A 1212 -18.87 18.59 0.52
N TYR A 1213 -18.01 19.54 0.16
CA TYR A 1213 -17.73 20.73 0.94
C TYR A 1213 -19.06 21.34 1.42
N GLY A 1214 -19.29 21.37 2.73
CA GLY A 1214 -20.52 21.90 3.31
C GLY A 1214 -20.57 21.72 4.82
N MET A 1215 -20.90 22.78 5.56
CA MET A 1215 -20.78 22.91 7.02
C MET A 1215 -21.81 22.09 7.85
N GLY A 1216 -22.23 20.90 7.42
CA GLY A 1216 -23.29 20.09 8.05
C GLY A 1216 -22.82 19.03 9.08
N PRO A 1217 -23.74 18.37 9.82
CA PRO A 1217 -23.42 17.30 10.77
C PRO A 1217 -22.69 16.10 10.16
N ALA A 1218 -21.91 15.37 10.98
CA ALA A 1218 -21.17 14.17 10.55
C ALA A 1218 -21.49 12.97 11.45
N VAL A 1219 -21.77 11.79 10.88
CA VAL A 1219 -22.16 10.57 11.63
C VAL A 1219 -21.35 9.34 11.23
N GLN A 1220 -21.03 8.50 12.22
CA GLN A 1220 -20.45 7.17 12.04
C GLN A 1220 -21.25 6.15 12.84
N ILE A 1221 -21.58 5.01 12.23
CA ILE A 1221 -22.36 3.92 12.84
C ILE A 1221 -21.54 2.64 12.76
N MET A 1222 -21.42 1.88 13.86
CA MET A 1222 -20.67 0.62 13.95
C MET A 1222 -21.55 -0.43 14.65
N MET A 1223 -22.07 -1.37 13.88
CA MET A 1223 -23.06 -2.33 14.39
C MET A 1223 -22.43 -3.48 15.19
N GLU A 1224 -21.15 -3.79 14.95
CA GLU A 1224 -20.48 -4.98 15.51
C GLU A 1224 -19.61 -4.70 16.74
N LEU A 1225 -19.60 -3.46 17.24
CA LEU A 1225 -18.70 -3.02 18.30
C LEU A 1225 -19.30 -3.29 19.69
N THR A 1226 -18.75 -4.24 20.45
CA THR A 1226 -19.35 -4.70 21.73
C THR A 1226 -18.39 -4.58 22.93
N GLY A 1227 -18.94 -4.55 24.15
CA GLY A 1227 -18.17 -4.61 25.40
C GLY A 1227 -17.01 -3.60 25.49
N LYS A 1228 -15.79 -4.13 25.65
CA LYS A 1228 -14.55 -3.35 25.84
C LYS A 1228 -14.16 -2.55 24.59
N GLU A 1229 -14.40 -3.08 23.39
CA GLU A 1229 -14.05 -2.40 22.13
C GLU A 1229 -14.82 -1.09 21.97
N LYS A 1230 -16.06 -1.08 22.46
CA LYS A 1230 -16.91 0.11 22.50
C LYS A 1230 -16.40 1.16 23.50
N GLU A 1231 -16.00 0.75 24.70
CA GLU A 1231 -15.39 1.65 25.67
C GLU A 1231 -14.08 2.25 25.13
N ASP A 1232 -13.26 1.42 24.49
CA ASP A 1232 -11.99 1.81 23.89
C ASP A 1232 -12.22 2.77 22.71
N TYR A 1233 -13.22 2.53 21.86
CA TYR A 1233 -13.58 3.47 20.79
C TYR A 1233 -14.13 4.79 21.33
N ILE A 1234 -15.01 4.79 22.33
CA ILE A 1234 -15.53 6.02 22.94
C ILE A 1234 -14.37 6.82 23.54
N ARG A 1235 -13.46 6.15 24.26
CA ARG A 1235 -12.27 6.79 24.84
C ARG A 1235 -11.34 7.33 23.75
N LYS A 1236 -11.07 6.54 22.69
CA LYS A 1236 -10.28 6.95 21.53
C LYS A 1236 -10.90 8.17 20.88
N ARG A 1237 -12.19 8.15 20.57
CA ARG A 1237 -12.91 9.22 19.88
C ARG A 1237 -13.07 10.49 20.72
N ILE A 1238 -13.24 10.38 22.05
CA ILE A 1238 -13.19 11.52 22.97
C ILE A 1238 -11.78 12.10 23.01
N GLY A 1239 -10.75 11.24 23.06
CA GLY A 1239 -9.35 11.65 22.94
C GLY A 1239 -9.14 12.42 21.65
N GLU A 1240 -9.40 11.79 20.50
CA GLU A 1240 -9.36 12.37 19.16
C GLU A 1240 -10.05 13.73 19.08
N ILE A 1241 -11.12 13.98 19.83
CA ILE A 1241 -11.90 15.23 19.79
C ILE A 1241 -11.44 16.29 20.79
N ARG A 1242 -10.98 15.88 21.98
CA ARG A 1242 -10.18 16.78 22.84
C ARG A 1242 -8.97 17.29 22.06
N PHE A 1243 -8.46 16.46 21.15
CA PHE A 1243 -7.36 16.76 20.26
C PHE A 1243 -7.79 17.45 18.97
N ALA A 1244 -8.93 17.11 18.33
CA ALA A 1244 -9.41 17.67 17.05
C ALA A 1244 -9.88 19.12 17.12
N ASN A 1245 -9.94 19.72 18.31
CA ASN A 1245 -9.88 21.18 18.43
C ASN A 1245 -8.56 21.76 17.86
N ARG A 1246 -7.58 20.91 17.53
CA ARG A 1246 -6.33 21.16 16.82
C ARG A 1246 -6.05 19.97 15.87
N GLU A 1247 -5.95 20.26 14.60
CA GLU A 1247 -6.26 19.31 13.53
C GLU A 1247 -5.23 18.16 13.37
N ARG A 1248 -5.49 16.99 13.95
CA ARG A 1248 -5.37 15.64 13.33
C ARG A 1248 -4.95 14.55 14.31
N TYR A 1249 -5.94 13.90 14.90
CA TYR A 1249 -5.85 12.46 15.06
C TYR A 1249 -6.80 11.78 14.05
N VAL A 1250 -6.25 10.80 13.32
CA VAL A 1250 -6.91 9.85 12.37
C VAL A 1250 -7.01 10.36 10.92
N SER A 1251 -6.37 9.71 9.94
CA SER A 1251 -6.83 8.42 9.39
C SER A 1251 -5.79 7.29 9.34
N GLU A 1252 -6.03 6.26 10.16
CA GLU A 1252 -5.79 4.86 9.79
C GLU A 1252 -6.79 4.48 8.68
N SER A 1253 -6.39 4.61 7.40
CA SER A 1253 -6.95 3.85 6.26
C SER A 1253 -6.30 4.33 4.95
N ASN A 1254 -5.17 3.74 4.58
CA ASN A 1254 -4.71 3.71 3.17
C ASN A 1254 -4.90 2.28 2.63
N TYR A 1255 -6.14 1.79 2.68
CA TYR A 1255 -6.58 0.72 1.80
C TYR A 1255 -7.30 1.39 0.62
N TYR A 1256 -6.79 1.14 -0.58
CA TYR A 1256 -7.19 1.67 -1.89
C TYR A 1256 -6.71 3.08 -2.26
N ASP A 1257 -5.48 3.15 -2.79
CA ASP A 1257 -5.16 4.00 -3.95
C ASP A 1257 -4.29 3.17 -4.91
N GLY A 1258 -4.98 2.56 -5.85
CA GLY A 1258 -4.46 1.62 -6.83
C GLY A 1258 -5.60 1.11 -7.72
N TYR A 1259 -6.38 2.05 -8.26
CA TYR A 1259 -7.21 1.86 -9.45
C TYR A 1259 -7.29 3.17 -10.23
#